data_AF-A0A2D8BXV1-F1
#
_entry.id   AF-A0A2D8BXV1-F1
#
_cell.length_a   1.000
_cell.length_b   1.000
_cell.length_c   1.000
_cell.angle_alpha   90.00
_cell.angle_beta   90.00
_cell.angle_gamma   90.00
#
_symmetry.space_group_name_H-M   'P 1'
#
loop_
_entity.id
_entity.type
_entity.pdbx_description
1 polymer ?
#
loop_
_entity_poly.entity_id
_entity_poly.type
_entity_poly.pdbx_seq_one_letter_code
_entity_poly.pdbx_strand_id
1 'polypeptide(L)'
;MFRMVCGAALALTLSVGAYADDMFSGVRATASDDGMDTIEFDRLAPGVMRMQPGDQIELNFGPGYVAELDRIDVQELGGRVWVGRLEGEGLDRRVLITEFNGTVFGRVLTDDGDWYIITDRHGSHQIMQMPAGARLMYSEEDAIVPRESDLMRALAQRAAEEPQTAEAVAVGSNGTIDIALFYSNSFSALWGLSSGGRIQYLFSILDQAMIDSDTGLRARLVQLQPVALTTDNASQSQTLGNLSGFGPTGNGTGVTQDLSALRATGATYGADLVGIIQRCQASLGSAGLAYLLGGSSDTINASSATAAYSVSADWIDGEDTDLSNGFSLCGDVTFAHEIGHNMGFAHDAANSTAGSGVRDYAHGFIVPGSYRTIMAYPSGQAGEVGTMYFSNPDITLCPNNAACGSATVNAARAAREESLNIVNFRAEIPRVVSAVLPVTRAVANGTTASAFATVINPASSGSTASQCGLRLAGSTGAQFSYQTTTPLNVLSGSVNTPIDIPAGGSQNFIFTVTSATTFQDNTGAPAGYPSANNETHLFIESFCANRRSDEYTLGLNSLTFTSLATAPTDVIALAATVGNTGRVEVPTTGNMVGVFSVAVTNNGASGSVTATPDLGGRTIAGVAGLEICQTNSTTGACLTGRTASATLTLNNGETATFGVFVRGNGTAIANDPRFNRVFTRFTVGGNERGATSVAVRTTP
;
A
#
# COMPACT_ATOMS: atom_id res chain seq x y z
N MET A 1 44.16 -20.77 -49.45
CA MET A 1 42.88 -20.07 -49.18
C MET A 1 41.78 -21.11 -49.20
N PHE A 2 41.23 -21.47 -48.04
CA PHE A 2 39.79 -21.69 -47.78
C PHE A 2 39.68 -22.20 -46.35
N ARG A 3 39.04 -21.39 -45.49
CA ARG A 3 38.84 -21.63 -44.06
C ARG A 3 37.76 -22.69 -43.86
N MET A 4 38.04 -23.66 -42.99
CA MET A 4 37.03 -24.46 -42.30
C MET A 4 36.25 -23.55 -41.34
N VAL A 5 34.93 -23.52 -41.49
CA VAL A 5 34.01 -22.93 -40.50
C VAL A 5 33.50 -24.08 -39.64
N CYS A 6 33.84 -24.02 -38.35
CA CYS A 6 33.32 -24.91 -37.31
C CYS A 6 31.95 -24.38 -36.86
N GLY A 7 30.93 -25.21 -36.87
CA GLY A 7 29.58 -24.86 -36.42
C GLY A 7 29.51 -24.71 -34.91
N ALA A 8 28.98 -23.58 -34.45
CA ALA A 8 28.57 -23.38 -33.06
C ALA A 8 27.08 -23.72 -32.95
N ALA A 9 26.76 -24.78 -32.21
CA ALA A 9 25.39 -25.09 -31.82
C ALA A 9 24.96 -24.08 -30.74
N LEU A 10 23.95 -23.27 -31.06
CA LEU A 10 23.30 -22.36 -30.14
C LEU A 10 22.38 -23.20 -29.23
N ALA A 11 22.74 -23.34 -27.96
CA ALA A 11 21.85 -23.92 -26.96
C ALA A 11 20.75 -22.90 -26.64
N LEU A 12 19.55 -23.10 -27.19
CA LEU A 12 18.34 -22.47 -26.66
C LEU A 12 18.08 -23.07 -25.28
N THR A 13 18.34 -22.31 -24.23
CA THR A 13 17.76 -22.54 -22.91
C THR A 13 16.31 -22.10 -22.98
N LEU A 14 15.40 -23.03 -23.27
CA LEU A 14 13.98 -22.86 -22.95
C LEU A 14 13.87 -22.82 -21.42
N SER A 15 13.58 -21.65 -20.87
CA SER A 15 13.11 -21.53 -19.49
C SER A 15 11.79 -22.28 -19.40
N VAL A 16 11.81 -23.44 -18.76
CA VAL A 16 10.60 -24.16 -18.39
C VAL A 16 9.97 -23.34 -17.25
N GLY A 17 8.87 -22.65 -17.54
CA GLY A 17 8.07 -22.01 -16.50
C GLY A 17 7.67 -23.05 -15.46
N ALA A 18 7.81 -22.73 -14.18
CA ALA A 18 7.27 -23.57 -13.12
C ALA A 18 5.74 -23.60 -13.30
N TYR A 19 5.17 -24.80 -13.45
CA TYR A 19 3.72 -24.98 -13.53
C TYR A 19 3.07 -24.67 -12.17
N ALA A 20 1.88 -24.07 -12.25
CA ALA A 20 1.25 -23.19 -11.28
C ALA A 20 0.84 -23.82 -9.94
N ASP A 21 1.28 -23.18 -8.85
CA ASP A 21 0.54 -23.23 -7.59
C ASP A 21 -0.77 -22.43 -7.73
N ASP A 22 -1.76 -22.72 -6.90
CA ASP A 22 -2.98 -21.91 -6.77
C ASP A 22 -2.66 -20.52 -6.21
N MET A 23 -3.24 -19.46 -6.78
CA MET A 23 -3.10 -18.09 -6.28
C MET A 23 -3.80 -17.92 -4.93
N PHE A 24 -5.00 -18.46 -4.78
CA PHE A 24 -5.78 -18.37 -3.55
C PHE A 24 -5.80 -19.72 -2.84
N SER A 25 -5.65 -19.73 -1.52
CA SER A 25 -5.77 -20.95 -0.72
C SER A 25 -7.13 -21.00 -0.04
N GLY A 26 -7.68 -22.22 0.11
CA GLY A 26 -8.95 -22.43 0.83
C GLY A 26 -10.19 -21.94 0.07
N VAL A 27 -10.10 -21.92 -1.28
CA VAL A 27 -11.20 -21.49 -2.15
C VAL A 27 -12.42 -22.39 -1.94
N ARG A 28 -13.57 -21.76 -1.72
CA ARG A 28 -14.87 -22.40 -1.55
C ARG A 28 -15.95 -21.55 -2.20
N ALA A 29 -16.81 -22.18 -2.99
CA ALA A 29 -17.97 -21.51 -3.57
C ALA A 29 -19.15 -21.62 -2.62
N THR A 30 -19.81 -20.49 -2.35
CA THR A 30 -21.04 -20.42 -1.59
C THR A 30 -22.17 -20.09 -2.56
N ALA A 31 -23.07 -21.05 -2.80
CA ALA A 31 -24.28 -20.79 -3.57
C ALA A 31 -25.21 -19.91 -2.73
N SER A 32 -25.50 -18.70 -3.19
CA SER A 32 -26.47 -17.82 -2.55
C SER A 32 -27.86 -17.98 -3.16
N ASP A 33 -28.90 -17.81 -2.34
CA ASP A 33 -30.30 -17.91 -2.77
C ASP A 33 -30.72 -16.79 -3.76
N ASP A 34 -29.90 -15.76 -3.93
CA ASP A 34 -30.11 -14.63 -4.86
C ASP A 34 -29.40 -14.80 -6.22
N GLY A 35 -28.68 -15.91 -6.43
CA GLY A 35 -27.98 -16.23 -7.68
C GLY A 35 -26.60 -15.58 -7.84
N MET A 36 -26.03 -15.02 -6.78
CA MET A 36 -24.67 -14.47 -6.73
C MET A 36 -23.66 -15.52 -6.23
N ASP A 37 -23.05 -16.26 -7.16
CA ASP A 37 -21.94 -17.16 -6.81
C ASP A 37 -20.81 -16.33 -6.16
N THR A 38 -20.72 -16.37 -4.83
CA THR A 38 -19.64 -15.74 -4.08
C THR A 38 -18.59 -16.80 -3.82
N ILE A 39 -17.34 -16.47 -4.14
CA ILE A 39 -16.22 -17.37 -3.93
C ILE A 39 -15.44 -16.84 -2.74
N GLU A 40 -15.46 -17.58 -1.64
CA GLU A 40 -14.65 -17.24 -0.48
C GLU A 40 -13.27 -17.90 -0.58
N PHE A 41 -12.26 -17.26 -0.03
CA PHE A 41 -10.94 -17.83 0.12
C PHE A 41 -10.33 -17.44 1.46
N ASP A 42 -9.33 -18.19 1.90
CA ASP A 42 -8.68 -17.93 3.19
C ASP A 42 -7.54 -16.92 3.03
N ARG A 43 -6.83 -16.93 1.89
CA ARG A 43 -5.64 -16.09 1.65
C ARG A 43 -5.07 -16.13 0.23
N LEU A 44 -4.13 -15.22 -0.07
CA LEU A 44 -3.12 -15.46 -1.11
C LEU A 44 -2.14 -16.57 -0.70
N ALA A 45 -1.72 -17.39 -1.66
CA ALA A 45 -0.73 -18.42 -1.40
C ALA A 45 0.64 -17.79 -1.03
N PRO A 46 1.41 -18.36 -0.09
CA PRO A 46 2.63 -17.73 0.46
C PRO A 46 3.74 -17.38 -0.56
N GLY A 47 3.69 -17.98 -1.75
CA GLY A 47 4.62 -17.75 -2.86
C GLY A 47 4.22 -16.58 -3.77
N VAL A 48 2.95 -16.18 -3.81
CA VAL A 48 2.41 -15.22 -4.79
C VAL A 48 3.20 -13.93 -4.81
N MET A 49 3.41 -13.33 -3.64
CA MET A 49 4.12 -12.06 -3.52
C MET A 49 5.66 -12.20 -3.52
N ARG A 50 6.19 -13.35 -3.94
CA ARG A 50 7.63 -13.63 -4.13
C ARG A 50 7.96 -14.12 -5.54
N MET A 51 6.95 -14.27 -6.38
CA MET A 51 7.09 -14.62 -7.78
C MET A 51 7.99 -13.61 -8.51
N GLN A 52 8.57 -14.05 -9.62
CA GLN A 52 9.40 -13.25 -10.52
C GLN A 52 8.61 -12.89 -11.79
N PRO A 53 8.95 -11.77 -12.47
CA PRO A 53 8.35 -11.44 -13.75
C PRO A 53 8.39 -12.62 -14.74
N GLY A 54 7.24 -12.91 -15.36
CA GLY A 54 7.03 -14.05 -16.26
C GLY A 54 6.60 -15.35 -15.58
N ASP A 55 6.62 -15.43 -14.25
CA ASP A 55 6.02 -16.57 -13.54
C ASP A 55 4.50 -16.59 -13.75
N GLN A 56 3.94 -17.78 -13.92
CA GLN A 56 2.51 -18.01 -14.12
C GLN A 56 1.86 -18.62 -12.88
N ILE A 57 0.57 -18.36 -12.69
CA ILE A 57 -0.19 -18.86 -11.53
C ILE A 57 -1.66 -19.08 -11.88
N GLU A 58 -2.26 -20.16 -11.36
CA GLU A 58 -3.68 -20.43 -11.52
C GLU A 58 -4.46 -19.54 -10.56
N LEU A 59 -5.40 -18.75 -11.07
CA LEU A 59 -6.30 -17.96 -10.22
C LEU A 59 -7.31 -18.84 -9.48
N ASN A 60 -7.43 -20.12 -9.86
CA ASN A 60 -8.16 -21.16 -9.14
C ASN A 60 -9.59 -20.80 -8.68
N PHE A 61 -10.24 -19.93 -9.47
CA PHE A 61 -11.67 -19.59 -9.42
C PHE A 61 -12.23 -19.48 -10.85
N GLY A 62 -13.57 -19.42 -10.97
CA GLY A 62 -14.24 -19.28 -12.27
C GLY A 62 -13.94 -20.47 -13.21
N PRO A 63 -13.75 -20.24 -14.52
CA PRO A 63 -13.42 -21.30 -15.49
C PRO A 63 -11.98 -21.84 -15.38
N GLY A 64 -11.18 -21.40 -14.42
CA GLY A 64 -9.77 -21.79 -14.28
C GLY A 64 -8.83 -20.86 -15.04
N TYR A 65 -8.86 -19.57 -14.71
CA TYR A 65 -7.96 -18.57 -15.29
C TYR A 65 -6.50 -18.79 -14.86
N VAL A 66 -5.57 -18.51 -15.77
CA VAL A 66 -4.13 -18.43 -15.48
C VAL A 66 -3.68 -16.99 -15.65
N ALA A 67 -2.86 -16.48 -14.75
CA ALA A 67 -2.28 -15.16 -14.82
C ALA A 67 -0.75 -15.21 -14.90
N GLU A 68 -0.15 -14.28 -15.63
CA GLU A 68 1.29 -14.06 -15.74
C GLU A 68 1.66 -12.80 -14.95
N LEU A 69 2.71 -12.89 -14.13
CA LEU A 69 3.23 -11.76 -13.35
C LEU A 69 4.05 -10.83 -14.23
N ASP A 70 3.74 -9.53 -14.22
CA ASP A 70 4.61 -8.51 -14.81
C ASP A 70 5.61 -7.99 -13.77
N ARG A 71 5.12 -7.61 -12.58
CA ARG A 71 5.97 -7.13 -11.47
C ARG A 71 5.24 -7.15 -10.12
N ILE A 72 6.05 -7.06 -9.05
CA ILE A 72 5.56 -6.81 -7.69
C ILE A 72 6.10 -5.45 -7.23
N ASP A 73 5.20 -4.55 -6.86
CA ASP A 73 5.53 -3.25 -6.28
C ASP A 73 5.30 -3.26 -4.76
N VAL A 74 6.03 -2.40 -4.04
CA VAL A 74 5.78 -2.11 -2.62
C VAL A 74 5.57 -0.61 -2.47
N GLN A 75 4.35 -0.21 -2.10
CA GLN A 75 3.99 1.17 -1.84
C GLN A 75 4.66 1.66 -0.54
N GLU A 76 4.90 2.97 -0.42
CA GLU A 76 5.63 3.56 0.73
C GLU A 76 4.99 3.24 2.09
N LEU A 77 3.65 3.16 2.15
CA LEU A 77 2.93 2.80 3.38
C LEU A 77 2.67 1.29 3.51
N GLY A 78 3.29 0.45 2.68
CA GLY A 78 3.42 -1.00 2.91
C GLY A 78 2.52 -1.93 2.09
N GLY A 79 1.66 -1.40 1.21
CA GLY A 79 0.83 -2.20 0.31
C GLY A 79 1.72 -2.89 -0.73
N ARG A 80 1.63 -4.22 -0.82
CA ARG A 80 2.34 -5.01 -1.82
C ARG A 80 1.39 -5.28 -2.98
N VAL A 81 1.78 -4.85 -4.17
CA VAL A 81 0.91 -4.90 -5.35
C VAL A 81 1.46 -5.93 -6.32
N TRP A 82 0.71 -6.99 -6.54
CA TRP A 82 0.94 -7.95 -7.62
C TRP A 82 0.28 -7.40 -8.89
N VAL A 83 1.08 -7.10 -9.90
CA VAL A 83 0.63 -6.57 -11.19
C VAL A 83 0.91 -7.60 -12.26
N GLY A 84 -0.14 -8.05 -12.93
CA GLY A 84 -0.03 -8.99 -14.03
C GLY A 84 -1.18 -8.86 -15.02
N ARG A 85 -1.40 -9.94 -15.75
CA ARG A 85 -2.45 -10.07 -16.77
C ARG A 85 -2.82 -11.53 -16.94
N LEU A 86 -3.99 -11.79 -17.54
CA LEU A 86 -4.33 -13.15 -17.94
C LEU A 86 -3.29 -13.70 -18.94
N GLU A 87 -2.95 -14.98 -18.80
CA GLU A 87 -1.98 -15.65 -19.65
C GLU A 87 -2.39 -15.55 -21.13
N GLY A 88 -1.43 -15.19 -21.98
CA GLY A 88 -1.66 -15.08 -23.42
C GLY A 88 -2.41 -13.82 -23.86
N GLU A 89 -2.90 -13.02 -22.90
CA GLU A 89 -3.68 -11.81 -23.16
C GLU A 89 -2.85 -10.53 -23.09
N GLY A 90 -3.42 -9.44 -23.61
CA GLY A 90 -2.85 -8.10 -23.54
C GLY A 90 -2.99 -7.46 -22.16
N LEU A 91 -2.53 -6.21 -22.03
CA LEU A 91 -2.72 -5.45 -20.79
C LEU A 91 -4.20 -5.10 -20.54
N ASP A 92 -5.07 -5.24 -21.55
CA ASP A 92 -6.54 -5.11 -21.46
C ASP A 92 -7.18 -6.16 -20.55
N ARG A 93 -6.45 -7.23 -20.21
CA ARG A 93 -6.81 -8.26 -19.23
C ARG A 93 -5.96 -8.17 -17.96
N ARG A 94 -5.82 -6.95 -17.42
CA ARG A 94 -5.09 -6.69 -16.16
C ARG A 94 -5.61 -7.53 -14.99
N VAL A 95 -4.64 -7.97 -14.20
CA VAL A 95 -4.85 -8.55 -12.87
C VAL A 95 -4.07 -7.68 -11.88
N LEU A 96 -4.80 -7.06 -10.95
CA LEU A 96 -4.23 -6.23 -9.90
C LEU A 96 -4.65 -6.76 -8.55
N ILE A 97 -3.68 -7.06 -7.69
CA ILE A 97 -3.94 -7.53 -6.32
C ILE A 97 -3.05 -6.76 -5.36
N THR A 98 -3.65 -6.12 -4.38
CA THR A 98 -2.96 -5.44 -3.28
C THR A 98 -3.15 -6.20 -1.99
N GLU A 99 -2.03 -6.49 -1.35
CA GLU A 99 -1.91 -7.14 -0.06
C GLU A 99 -1.43 -6.11 0.97
N PHE A 100 -2.14 -5.97 2.09
CA PHE A 100 -1.75 -5.07 3.17
C PHE A 100 -2.28 -5.53 4.53
N ASN A 101 -1.41 -5.68 5.53
CA ASN A 101 -1.77 -6.06 6.89
C ASN A 101 -2.69 -7.31 6.98
N GLY A 102 -2.56 -8.27 6.06
CA GLY A 102 -3.41 -9.47 6.04
C GLY A 102 -4.72 -9.34 5.27
N THR A 103 -4.91 -8.23 4.57
CA THR A 103 -6.10 -7.94 3.78
C THR A 103 -5.73 -7.92 2.31
N VAL A 104 -6.61 -8.46 1.48
CA VAL A 104 -6.40 -8.63 0.04
C VAL A 104 -7.54 -7.93 -0.69
N PHE A 105 -7.16 -7.06 -1.61
CA PHE A 105 -8.07 -6.37 -2.51
C PHE A 105 -7.56 -6.49 -3.93
N GLY A 106 -8.45 -6.54 -4.91
CA GLY A 106 -8.01 -6.73 -6.28
C GLY A 106 -9.12 -6.66 -7.29
N ARG A 107 -8.71 -6.67 -8.56
CA ARG A 107 -9.59 -6.80 -9.72
C ARG A 107 -8.93 -7.65 -10.79
N VAL A 108 -9.73 -8.54 -11.36
CA VAL A 108 -9.35 -9.42 -12.47
C VAL A 108 -10.30 -9.13 -13.62
N LEU A 109 -9.77 -8.57 -14.71
CA LEU A 109 -10.55 -8.31 -15.92
C LEU A 109 -10.58 -9.57 -16.78
N THR A 110 -11.77 -10.07 -17.11
CA THR A 110 -11.95 -11.30 -17.88
C THR A 110 -13.02 -11.13 -18.97
N ASP A 111 -13.17 -12.12 -19.84
CA ASP A 111 -14.22 -12.11 -20.88
C ASP A 111 -15.63 -12.30 -20.32
N ASP A 112 -15.78 -12.98 -19.17
CA ASP A 112 -17.08 -13.22 -18.53
C ASP A 112 -17.48 -12.13 -17.53
N GLY A 113 -16.62 -11.13 -17.32
CA GLY A 113 -16.89 -9.93 -16.53
C GLY A 113 -15.74 -9.54 -15.60
N ASP A 114 -15.96 -8.47 -14.84
CA ASP A 114 -14.98 -7.99 -13.87
C ASP A 114 -15.17 -8.69 -12.54
N TRP A 115 -14.14 -9.38 -12.09
CA TRP A 115 -14.10 -10.02 -10.79
C TRP A 115 -13.41 -9.10 -9.79
N TYR A 116 -14.08 -8.83 -8.67
CA TYR A 116 -13.59 -8.05 -7.57
C TYR A 116 -13.15 -8.97 -6.44
N ILE A 117 -11.96 -8.70 -5.91
CA ILE A 117 -11.44 -9.33 -4.71
C ILE A 117 -11.57 -8.32 -3.58
N ILE A 118 -12.30 -8.67 -2.52
CA ILE A 118 -12.55 -7.80 -1.37
C ILE A 118 -12.27 -8.54 -0.07
N THR A 119 -11.88 -7.78 0.95
CA THR A 119 -11.86 -8.23 2.35
C THR A 119 -13.00 -7.56 3.09
N ASP A 120 -13.97 -8.34 3.57
CA ASP A 120 -15.14 -7.81 4.27
C ASP A 120 -14.81 -7.22 5.66
N ARG A 121 -15.82 -6.67 6.33
CA ARG A 121 -15.72 -6.06 7.67
C ARG A 121 -15.35 -7.05 8.80
N HIS A 122 -15.48 -8.35 8.54
CA HIS A 122 -15.14 -9.44 9.45
C HIS A 122 -13.75 -10.02 9.16
N GLY A 123 -13.07 -9.50 8.13
CA GLY A 123 -11.77 -9.96 7.67
C GLY A 123 -11.84 -11.10 6.68
N SER A 124 -13.03 -11.55 6.25
CA SER A 124 -13.17 -12.65 5.31
C SER A 124 -12.87 -12.18 3.88
N HIS A 125 -12.19 -13.00 3.10
CA HIS A 125 -11.91 -12.67 1.71
C HIS A 125 -12.92 -13.28 0.75
N GLN A 126 -13.36 -12.46 -0.21
CA GLN A 126 -14.36 -12.82 -1.20
C GLN A 126 -13.91 -12.40 -2.60
N ILE A 127 -14.25 -13.23 -3.58
CA ILE A 127 -14.15 -12.98 -5.01
C ILE A 127 -15.58 -13.01 -5.54
N MET A 128 -15.98 -11.93 -6.18
CA MET A 128 -17.35 -11.75 -6.66
C MET A 128 -17.39 -10.92 -7.94
N GLN A 129 -18.41 -11.16 -8.76
CA GLN A 129 -18.85 -10.18 -9.75
C GLN A 129 -19.97 -9.33 -9.15
N MET A 130 -20.09 -8.09 -9.61
CA MET A 130 -21.24 -7.26 -9.25
C MET A 130 -22.54 -7.87 -9.80
N PRO A 131 -23.65 -7.83 -9.05
CA PRO A 131 -24.93 -8.37 -9.51
C PRO A 131 -25.37 -7.75 -10.83
N ALA A 132 -26.03 -8.57 -11.66
CA ALA A 132 -26.61 -8.11 -12.92
C ALA A 132 -27.62 -6.97 -12.66
N GLY A 133 -27.36 -5.80 -13.24
CA GLY A 133 -28.17 -4.60 -13.04
C GLY A 133 -27.66 -3.65 -11.95
N ALA A 134 -26.53 -3.95 -11.31
CA ALA A 134 -25.79 -2.98 -10.53
C ALA A 134 -25.44 -1.77 -11.40
N ARG A 135 -25.81 -0.57 -10.95
CA ARG A 135 -25.53 0.70 -11.63
C ARG A 135 -24.41 1.40 -10.88
N LEU A 136 -23.47 1.97 -11.61
CA LEU A 136 -22.51 2.89 -11.03
C LEU A 136 -23.20 4.23 -10.74
N MET A 137 -22.89 4.83 -9.60
CA MET A 137 -23.36 6.16 -9.24
C MET A 137 -22.62 7.19 -10.10
N TYR A 138 -23.35 7.88 -10.98
CA TYR A 138 -22.82 8.94 -11.85
C TYR A 138 -23.57 10.25 -11.59
N SER A 139 -22.88 11.38 -11.77
CA SER A 139 -23.47 12.72 -11.67
C SER A 139 -23.00 13.56 -12.86
N GLU A 140 -23.90 14.21 -13.60
CA GLU A 140 -23.51 15.04 -14.76
C GLU A 140 -22.55 16.20 -14.41
N GLU A 141 -22.38 16.53 -13.11
CA GLU A 141 -21.51 17.62 -12.63
C GLU A 141 -20.64 17.18 -11.43
N ASP A 142 -19.63 16.31 -11.65
CA ASP A 142 -18.61 15.94 -10.63
C ASP A 142 -17.23 16.60 -10.86
N ALA A 143 -17.17 17.64 -11.69
CA ALA A 143 -16.00 18.49 -11.86
C ALA A 143 -16.31 19.97 -11.57
N ILE A 144 -15.46 20.64 -10.78
CA ILE A 144 -15.55 22.09 -10.54
C ILE A 144 -14.33 22.78 -11.13
N VAL A 145 -14.52 23.64 -12.14
CA VAL A 145 -13.45 24.53 -12.61
C VAL A 145 -13.21 25.63 -11.55
N PRO A 146 -11.99 25.75 -10.96
CA PRO A 146 -11.70 26.80 -10.00
C PRO A 146 -11.92 28.19 -10.61
N ARG A 147 -12.56 29.11 -9.86
CA ARG A 147 -12.75 30.47 -10.36
C ARG A 147 -11.46 31.26 -10.24
N GLU A 148 -11.27 32.21 -11.16
CA GLU A 148 -10.09 33.09 -11.17
C GLU A 148 -9.93 33.84 -9.84
N SER A 149 -11.01 34.25 -9.17
CA SER A 149 -10.95 34.88 -7.85
C SER A 149 -10.39 33.99 -6.74
N ASP A 150 -10.62 32.69 -6.83
CA ASP A 150 -10.15 31.69 -5.86
C ASP A 150 -8.64 31.43 -6.08
N LEU A 151 -8.19 31.49 -7.34
CA LEU A 151 -6.79 31.45 -7.74
C LEU A 151 -6.01 32.74 -7.36
N MET A 152 -6.64 33.90 -7.57
CA MET A 152 -6.05 35.23 -7.36
C MET A 152 -5.92 35.64 -5.89
N ARG A 153 -6.70 35.04 -4.98
CA ARG A 153 -6.62 35.29 -3.52
C ARG A 153 -5.25 34.89 -2.92
N ALA A 154 -4.42 34.19 -3.68
CA ALA A 154 -3.12 33.67 -3.26
C ALA A 154 -1.90 34.27 -3.98
N LEU A 155 -2.06 35.24 -4.89
CA LEU A 155 -0.93 35.70 -5.71
C LEU A 155 -0.23 36.96 -5.19
N ALA A 156 0.99 36.74 -4.69
CA ALA A 156 2.12 37.64 -4.87
C ALA A 156 3.40 36.82 -5.17
N GLN A 157 3.54 36.29 -6.39
CA GLN A 157 4.78 36.20 -7.22
C GLN A 157 4.70 35.13 -8.33
N ARG A 158 5.02 35.58 -9.59
CA ARG A 158 5.80 34.99 -10.72
C ARG A 158 5.78 33.47 -10.98
N ALA A 159 6.02 32.91 -12.18
CA ALA A 159 6.18 33.31 -13.59
C ALA A 159 5.70 32.11 -14.46
N ALA A 160 5.32 32.34 -15.71
CA ALA A 160 4.84 31.30 -16.63
C ALA A 160 5.99 30.43 -17.17
N GLU A 161 5.79 29.11 -17.22
CA GLU A 161 6.62 28.17 -17.98
C GLU A 161 5.97 27.87 -19.33
N GLU A 162 6.80 27.66 -20.36
CA GLU A 162 6.34 27.35 -21.71
C GLU A 162 6.00 25.86 -21.88
N PRO A 163 4.91 25.52 -22.58
CA PRO A 163 4.55 24.14 -22.85
C PRO A 163 5.55 23.47 -23.80
N GLN A 164 6.11 22.33 -23.39
CA GLN A 164 6.85 21.45 -24.28
C GLN A 164 5.92 20.36 -24.82
N THR A 165 5.88 20.19 -26.14
CA THR A 165 5.19 19.05 -26.77
C THR A 165 5.94 17.76 -26.44
N ALA A 166 5.26 16.78 -25.85
CA ALA A 166 5.91 15.54 -25.42
C ALA A 166 5.32 14.28 -26.06
N GLU A 167 6.20 13.55 -26.78
CA GLU A 167 6.05 12.14 -27.14
C GLU A 167 5.91 11.27 -25.87
N ALA A 168 5.63 9.97 -26.03
CA ALA A 168 5.68 9.00 -24.94
C ALA A 168 7.02 9.10 -24.18
N VAL A 169 6.97 9.03 -22.84
CA VAL A 169 8.15 9.15 -21.99
C VAL A 169 8.25 7.94 -21.06
N ALA A 170 9.45 7.71 -20.50
CA ALA A 170 9.62 6.60 -19.58
C ALA A 170 8.73 6.77 -18.34
N VAL A 171 8.18 5.66 -17.85
CA VAL A 171 7.31 5.64 -16.67
C VAL A 171 7.96 6.37 -15.48
N GLY A 172 7.25 7.36 -14.93
CA GLY A 172 7.70 8.18 -13.81
C GLY A 172 8.78 9.21 -14.13
N SER A 173 9.19 9.38 -15.40
CA SER A 173 10.19 10.40 -15.76
C SER A 173 9.68 11.82 -15.55
N ASN A 174 8.35 12.02 -15.53
CA ASN A 174 7.72 13.30 -15.22
C ASN A 174 7.48 13.47 -13.70
N GLY A 175 7.98 12.55 -12.87
CA GLY A 175 7.88 12.61 -11.43
C GLY A 175 6.74 11.78 -10.85
N THR A 176 6.49 12.00 -9.56
CA THR A 176 5.48 11.29 -8.77
C THR A 176 4.61 12.33 -8.08
N ILE A 177 3.29 12.21 -8.25
CA ILE A 177 2.30 13.04 -7.55
C ILE A 177 2.13 12.50 -6.14
N ASP A 178 2.49 13.30 -5.15
CA ASP A 178 2.35 12.97 -3.74
C ASP A 178 0.94 13.33 -3.24
N ILE A 179 0.21 12.35 -2.70
CA ILE A 179 -1.20 12.50 -2.32
C ILE A 179 -1.37 12.20 -0.84
N ALA A 180 -2.03 13.11 -0.12
CA ALA A 180 -2.54 12.86 1.23
C ALA A 180 -4.01 12.46 1.14
N LEU A 181 -4.37 11.29 1.68
CA LEU A 181 -5.75 10.81 1.71
C LEU A 181 -6.24 10.66 3.15
N PHE A 182 -7.43 11.23 3.41
CA PHE A 182 -8.12 11.11 4.68
C PHE A 182 -9.37 10.26 4.52
N TYR A 183 -9.65 9.36 5.46
CA TYR A 183 -10.84 8.50 5.38
C TYR A 183 -11.82 8.79 6.51
N SER A 184 -13.11 8.75 6.19
CA SER A 184 -14.15 9.11 7.15
C SER A 184 -14.45 8.00 8.17
N ASN A 185 -15.29 8.30 9.17
CA ASN A 185 -15.70 7.30 10.14
C ASN A 185 -16.60 6.24 9.48
N SER A 186 -17.43 6.60 8.50
CA SER A 186 -18.26 5.64 7.75
C SER A 186 -17.41 4.68 6.92
N PHE A 187 -16.33 5.17 6.29
CA PHE A 187 -15.37 4.33 5.57
C PHE A 187 -14.69 3.31 6.50
N SER A 188 -14.22 3.78 7.67
CA SER A 188 -13.59 2.90 8.66
C SER A 188 -14.56 1.97 9.39
N ALA A 189 -15.83 2.36 9.51
CA ALA A 189 -16.88 1.48 10.02
C ALA A 189 -17.18 0.32 9.04
N LEU A 190 -17.11 0.57 7.73
CA LEU A 190 -17.27 -0.47 6.71
C LEU A 190 -16.06 -1.41 6.67
N TRP A 191 -14.84 -0.85 6.55
CA TRP A 191 -13.65 -1.66 6.26
C TRP A 191 -12.86 -2.09 7.50
N GLY A 192 -13.07 -1.46 8.66
CA GLY A 192 -12.33 -1.78 9.88
C GLY A 192 -10.80 -1.73 9.69
N LEU A 193 -10.09 -2.77 10.12
CA LEU A 193 -8.63 -2.89 9.93
C LEU A 193 -8.22 -2.96 8.45
N SER A 194 -9.14 -3.30 7.54
CA SER A 194 -8.92 -3.37 6.10
C SER A 194 -8.93 -1.99 5.42
N SER A 195 -9.27 -0.90 6.12
CA SER A 195 -9.29 0.45 5.55
C SER A 195 -7.98 0.83 4.86
N GLY A 196 -6.84 0.49 5.49
CA GLY A 196 -5.53 0.76 4.90
C GLY A 196 -5.31 -0.02 3.60
N GLY A 197 -5.69 -1.30 3.58
CA GLY A 197 -5.54 -2.16 2.40
C GLY A 197 -6.43 -1.74 1.24
N ARG A 198 -7.68 -1.33 1.53
CA ARG A 198 -8.59 -0.80 0.51
C ARG A 198 -8.04 0.46 -0.14
N ILE A 199 -7.49 1.38 0.66
CA ILE A 199 -6.92 2.63 0.13
C ILE A 199 -5.66 2.36 -0.69
N GLN A 200 -4.76 1.51 -0.21
CA GLN A 200 -3.56 1.09 -0.95
C GLN A 200 -3.93 0.46 -2.30
N TYR A 201 -5.03 -0.32 -2.34
CA TYR A 201 -5.60 -0.86 -3.58
C TYR A 201 -6.10 0.24 -4.53
N LEU A 202 -6.86 1.23 -4.05
CA LEU A 202 -7.30 2.36 -4.89
C LEU A 202 -6.12 3.16 -5.45
N PHE A 203 -5.04 3.31 -4.67
CA PHE A 203 -3.78 3.87 -5.15
C PHE A 203 -3.10 2.99 -6.20
N SER A 204 -3.18 1.66 -6.08
CA SER A 204 -2.66 0.75 -7.10
C SER A 204 -3.40 0.89 -8.43
N ILE A 205 -4.72 1.09 -8.40
CA ILE A 205 -5.54 1.35 -9.59
C ILE A 205 -5.12 2.67 -10.24
N LEU A 206 -5.01 3.75 -9.46
CA LEU A 206 -4.58 5.05 -9.95
C LEU A 206 -3.18 5.00 -10.58
N ASP A 207 -2.20 4.45 -9.86
CA ASP A 207 -0.82 4.38 -10.33
C ASP A 207 -0.71 3.50 -11.58
N GLN A 208 -1.40 2.36 -11.61
CA GLN A 208 -1.41 1.50 -12.79
C GLN A 208 -2.11 2.15 -13.98
N ALA A 209 -3.20 2.89 -13.77
CA ALA A 209 -3.85 3.66 -14.83
C ALA A 209 -2.91 4.71 -15.43
N MET A 210 -2.10 5.39 -14.60
CA MET A 210 -1.08 6.32 -15.09
C MET A 210 0.00 5.62 -15.94
N ILE A 211 0.46 4.45 -15.48
CA ILE A 211 1.49 3.65 -16.17
C ILE A 211 0.96 3.15 -17.53
N ASP A 212 -0.16 2.44 -17.53
CA ASP A 212 -0.68 1.80 -18.75
C ASP A 212 -1.22 2.83 -19.76
N SER A 213 -1.57 4.04 -19.31
CA SER A 213 -1.97 5.13 -20.20
C SER A 213 -0.80 5.95 -20.74
N ASP A 214 0.44 5.64 -20.35
CA ASP A 214 1.66 6.36 -20.76
C ASP A 214 1.64 7.86 -20.35
N THR A 215 1.18 8.18 -19.14
CA THR A 215 1.15 9.58 -18.68
C THR A 215 2.54 10.14 -18.33
N GLY A 216 3.54 9.27 -18.20
CA GLY A 216 4.88 9.61 -17.70
C GLY A 216 4.94 9.88 -16.18
N LEU A 217 3.80 9.82 -15.48
CA LEU A 217 3.66 10.12 -14.05
C LEU A 217 3.47 8.86 -13.22
N ARG A 218 3.64 9.01 -11.91
CA ARG A 218 3.33 8.01 -10.87
C ARG A 218 2.50 8.65 -9.77
N ALA A 219 1.83 7.85 -8.96
CA ALA A 219 1.09 8.31 -7.79
C ALA A 219 1.63 7.68 -6.50
N ARG A 220 1.64 8.45 -5.40
CA ARG A 220 2.17 7.99 -4.12
C ARG A 220 1.39 8.50 -2.93
N LEU A 221 0.95 7.58 -2.09
CA LEU A 221 0.29 7.89 -0.83
C LEU A 221 1.34 8.30 0.20
N VAL A 222 1.34 9.57 0.62
CA VAL A 222 2.31 10.12 1.58
C VAL A 222 1.73 10.36 2.98
N GLN A 223 0.40 10.34 3.10
CA GLN A 223 -0.30 10.48 4.38
C GLN A 223 -1.65 9.77 4.34
N LEU A 224 -1.91 8.95 5.36
CA LEU A 224 -3.15 8.20 5.52
C LEU A 224 -3.73 8.34 6.93
N GLN A 225 -4.83 9.09 7.10
CA GLN A 225 -5.36 9.35 8.45
C GLN A 225 -6.89 9.36 8.50
N PRO A 226 -7.52 8.90 9.60
CA PRO A 226 -8.94 9.13 9.78
C PRO A 226 -9.26 10.63 9.93
N VAL A 227 -10.40 11.05 9.40
CA VAL A 227 -10.97 12.39 9.60
C VAL A 227 -12.37 12.28 10.20
N ALA A 228 -12.60 13.03 11.28
CA ALA A 228 -13.92 13.14 11.86
C ALA A 228 -14.74 14.21 11.11
N LEU A 229 -15.65 13.78 10.25
CA LEU A 229 -16.62 14.65 9.59
C LEU A 229 -17.81 14.91 10.51
N THR A 230 -18.28 16.17 10.57
CA THR A 230 -19.48 16.53 11.36
C THR A 230 -20.73 15.83 10.83
N THR A 231 -20.81 15.70 9.49
CA THR A 231 -21.85 14.96 8.79
C THR A 231 -21.17 14.03 7.80
N ASP A 232 -20.94 12.78 8.20
CA ASP A 232 -20.15 11.80 7.41
C ASP A 232 -20.84 11.39 6.09
N ASN A 233 -22.14 11.60 5.97
CA ASN A 233 -22.92 11.31 4.77
C ASN A 233 -23.34 12.59 4.01
N ALA A 234 -22.66 13.71 4.28
CA ALA A 234 -22.81 14.96 3.55
C ALA A 234 -22.54 14.76 2.05
N SER A 235 -23.18 15.58 1.21
CA SER A 235 -22.93 15.52 -0.23
C SER A 235 -21.47 15.80 -0.55
N GLN A 236 -20.96 15.23 -1.65
CA GLN A 236 -19.57 15.45 -2.07
C GLN A 236 -19.25 16.95 -2.25
N SER A 237 -20.24 17.73 -2.72
CA SER A 237 -20.17 19.19 -2.81
C SER A 237 -19.93 19.87 -1.47
N GLN A 238 -20.63 19.44 -0.42
CA GLN A 238 -20.43 19.96 0.93
C GLN A 238 -19.09 19.54 1.51
N THR A 239 -18.69 18.27 1.36
CA THR A 239 -17.40 17.78 1.86
C THR A 239 -16.23 18.46 1.15
N LEU A 240 -16.27 18.59 -0.18
CA LEU A 240 -15.22 19.28 -0.96
C LEU A 240 -15.17 20.76 -0.59
N GLY A 241 -16.32 21.40 -0.36
CA GLY A 241 -16.34 22.78 0.11
C GLY A 241 -15.72 22.96 1.49
N ASN A 242 -16.00 22.04 2.42
CA ASN A 242 -15.38 22.01 3.74
C ASN A 242 -13.86 21.77 3.65
N LEU A 243 -13.43 20.83 2.80
CA LEU A 243 -12.03 20.50 2.57
C LEU A 243 -11.29 21.68 1.95
N SER A 244 -11.77 22.24 0.86
CA SER A 244 -11.10 23.30 0.12
C SER A 244 -11.22 24.69 0.75
N GLY A 245 -12.24 24.91 1.59
CA GLY A 245 -12.56 26.21 2.17
C GLY A 245 -13.27 27.15 1.20
N PHE A 246 -13.63 26.68 0.00
CA PHE A 246 -14.49 27.39 -0.94
C PHE A 246 -15.93 26.88 -0.83
N GLY A 247 -16.92 27.74 -1.02
CA GLY A 247 -18.28 27.23 -1.25
C GLY A 247 -18.37 26.53 -2.62
N PRO A 248 -19.36 25.65 -2.86
CA PRO A 248 -19.61 25.07 -4.20
C PRO A 248 -19.90 26.13 -5.26
N THR A 249 -20.48 27.26 -4.86
CA THR A 249 -20.72 28.48 -5.67
C THR A 249 -19.62 29.53 -5.49
N GLY A 250 -18.55 29.15 -4.77
CA GLY A 250 -17.36 29.91 -4.44
C GLY A 250 -17.53 31.15 -3.54
N ASN A 251 -18.72 31.45 -3.05
CA ASN A 251 -18.85 32.30 -1.87
C ASN A 251 -18.70 31.39 -0.66
N GLY A 252 -17.63 31.54 0.14
CA GLY A 252 -17.32 30.73 1.34
C GLY A 252 -18.39 30.71 2.45
N THR A 253 -19.63 31.08 2.14
CA THR A 253 -20.83 31.02 2.99
C THR A 253 -21.44 29.61 3.09
N GLY A 254 -20.83 28.59 2.47
CA GLY A 254 -21.30 27.19 2.47
C GLY A 254 -20.43 26.20 3.25
N VAL A 255 -19.32 26.64 3.84
CA VAL A 255 -18.45 25.79 4.67
C VAL A 255 -19.15 25.55 6.01
N THR A 256 -19.51 24.30 6.29
CA THR A 256 -20.18 23.87 7.53
C THR A 256 -19.23 23.25 8.55
N GLN A 257 -18.02 22.88 8.12
CA GLN A 257 -16.96 22.36 8.98
C GLN A 257 -15.60 22.92 8.53
N ASP A 258 -14.81 23.44 9.47
CA ASP A 258 -13.44 23.85 9.14
C ASP A 258 -12.49 22.66 9.09
N LEU A 259 -11.99 22.36 7.89
CA LEU A 259 -10.94 21.38 7.63
C LEU A 259 -9.61 22.04 7.24
N SER A 260 -9.34 23.26 7.71
CA SER A 260 -8.09 24.00 7.46
C SER A 260 -6.84 23.22 7.81
N ALA A 261 -6.88 22.41 8.87
CA ALA A 261 -5.79 21.52 9.23
C ALA A 261 -5.46 20.50 8.12
N LEU A 262 -6.47 20.00 7.40
CA LEU A 262 -6.27 19.10 6.25
C LEU A 262 -5.72 19.88 5.05
N ARG A 263 -6.15 21.12 4.80
CA ARG A 263 -5.55 21.95 3.74
C ARG A 263 -4.07 22.24 3.96
N ALA A 264 -3.68 22.43 5.22
CA ALA A 264 -2.29 22.64 5.58
C ALA A 264 -1.43 21.40 5.31
N THR A 265 -2.01 20.21 5.16
CA THR A 265 -1.27 18.95 4.95
C THR A 265 -0.39 18.97 3.71
N GLY A 266 -0.78 19.68 2.66
CA GLY A 266 0.07 19.84 1.49
C GLY A 266 1.43 20.46 1.84
N ALA A 267 1.45 21.53 2.64
CA ALA A 267 2.70 22.13 3.12
C ALA A 267 3.40 21.28 4.20
N THR A 268 2.61 20.59 5.02
CA THR A 268 3.09 19.84 6.20
C THR A 268 3.72 18.49 5.86
N TYR A 269 3.20 17.81 4.85
CA TYR A 269 3.60 16.47 4.43
C TYR A 269 4.12 16.45 3.00
N GLY A 270 4.18 17.60 2.32
CA GLY A 270 4.61 17.68 0.93
C GLY A 270 3.64 16.97 -0.01
N ALA A 271 2.35 17.01 0.27
CA ALA A 271 1.34 16.41 -0.59
C ALA A 271 0.89 17.41 -1.65
N ASP A 272 1.09 17.08 -2.92
CA ASP A 272 0.66 17.87 -4.06
C ASP A 272 -0.87 17.93 -4.14
N LEU A 273 -1.54 16.81 -3.89
CA LEU A 273 -3.00 16.69 -3.85
C LEU A 273 -3.48 16.23 -2.47
N VAL A 274 -4.68 16.66 -2.08
CA VAL A 274 -5.31 16.28 -0.81
C VAL A 274 -6.74 15.80 -1.03
N GLY A 275 -7.05 14.58 -0.60
CA GLY A 275 -8.36 13.96 -0.79
C GLY A 275 -9.04 13.52 0.50
N ILE A 276 -10.37 13.40 0.46
CA ILE A 276 -11.16 12.67 1.46
C ILE A 276 -11.86 11.49 0.78
N ILE A 277 -11.87 10.33 1.43
CA ILE A 277 -12.67 9.17 1.02
C ILE A 277 -13.78 8.88 2.03
N GLN A 278 -15.02 8.80 1.54
CA GLN A 278 -16.22 8.42 2.29
C GLN A 278 -16.70 7.02 1.86
N ARG A 279 -17.54 6.38 2.67
CA ARG A 279 -18.30 5.19 2.23
C ARG A 279 -19.35 5.60 1.20
N CYS A 280 -19.60 4.81 0.15
CA CYS A 280 -20.67 5.11 -0.80
C CYS A 280 -22.05 5.07 -0.13
N GLN A 281 -22.83 6.13 -0.31
CA GLN A 281 -24.19 6.25 0.24
C GLN A 281 -25.08 7.08 -0.70
N ALA A 282 -26.38 6.81 -0.72
CA ALA A 282 -27.33 7.51 -1.59
C ALA A 282 -27.37 9.04 -1.37
N SER A 283 -27.11 9.51 -0.14
CA SER A 283 -27.16 10.93 0.21
C SER A 283 -25.98 11.76 -0.31
N LEU A 284 -24.96 11.13 -0.89
CA LEU A 284 -23.74 11.83 -1.34
C LEU A 284 -23.95 12.68 -2.60
N GLY A 285 -24.99 12.38 -3.39
CA GLY A 285 -25.30 13.06 -4.65
C GLY A 285 -24.44 12.63 -5.85
N SER A 286 -23.18 12.27 -5.62
CA SER A 286 -22.26 11.72 -6.64
C SER A 286 -21.27 10.73 -6.00
N ALA A 287 -20.61 9.91 -6.83
CA ALA A 287 -19.56 9.01 -6.37
C ALA A 287 -18.28 9.79 -6.02
N GLY A 288 -18.01 10.92 -6.65
CA GLY A 288 -16.92 11.81 -6.29
C GLY A 288 -17.18 13.24 -6.74
N LEU A 289 -16.28 14.13 -6.37
CA LEU A 289 -16.23 15.50 -6.83
C LEU A 289 -14.82 16.05 -6.65
N ALA A 290 -14.29 16.67 -7.70
CA ALA A 290 -12.96 17.25 -7.67
C ALA A 290 -12.89 18.61 -8.38
N TYR A 291 -11.86 19.37 -8.02
CA TYR A 291 -11.51 20.55 -8.81
C TYR A 291 -10.76 20.16 -10.07
N LEU A 292 -11.22 20.71 -11.19
CA LEU A 292 -10.60 20.54 -12.50
C LEU A 292 -9.50 21.59 -12.68
N LEU A 293 -8.24 21.20 -12.46
CA LEU A 293 -7.13 22.15 -12.53
C LEU A 293 -6.82 22.55 -13.98
N GLY A 294 -6.63 23.84 -14.22
CA GLY A 294 -6.19 24.36 -15.51
C GLY A 294 -7.27 24.49 -16.59
N GLY A 295 -8.49 24.00 -16.37
CA GLY A 295 -9.59 24.02 -17.36
C GLY A 295 -10.14 25.39 -17.78
N SER A 296 -9.63 26.49 -17.20
CA SER A 296 -9.96 27.86 -17.62
C SER A 296 -8.72 28.71 -17.95
N SER A 297 -7.52 28.14 -17.79
CA SER A 297 -6.25 28.83 -17.93
C SER A 297 -5.29 28.15 -18.91
N ASP A 298 -5.72 27.04 -19.52
CA ASP A 298 -4.95 26.13 -20.37
C ASP A 298 -3.60 25.68 -19.79
N THR A 299 -3.43 25.82 -18.47
CA THR A 299 -2.15 25.65 -17.77
C THR A 299 -2.37 25.20 -16.34
N ILE A 300 -1.53 24.28 -15.87
CA ILE A 300 -1.40 23.92 -14.46
C ILE A 300 -0.08 24.50 -13.94
N ASN A 301 -0.15 25.30 -12.88
CA ASN A 301 1.01 25.95 -12.28
C ASN A 301 0.88 26.04 -10.76
N ALA A 302 1.87 26.63 -10.08
CA ALA A 302 1.90 26.72 -8.62
C ALA A 302 0.64 27.34 -7.98
N SER A 303 -0.08 28.23 -8.69
CA SER A 303 -1.33 28.80 -8.19
C SER A 303 -2.46 27.76 -8.14
N SER A 304 -2.48 26.79 -9.07
CA SER A 304 -3.46 25.71 -9.13
C SER A 304 -3.46 24.85 -7.85
N ALA A 305 -2.35 24.83 -7.11
CA ALA A 305 -2.23 24.13 -5.82
C ALA A 305 -3.22 24.62 -4.74
N THR A 306 -3.86 25.78 -4.91
CA THR A 306 -4.90 26.28 -3.99
C THR A 306 -6.22 25.52 -4.14
N ALA A 307 -6.43 24.82 -5.25
CA ALA A 307 -7.62 24.04 -5.54
C ALA A 307 -7.31 22.55 -5.72
N ALA A 308 -6.14 22.07 -5.31
CA ALA A 308 -5.69 20.68 -5.46
C ALA A 308 -6.39 19.69 -4.49
N TYR A 309 -7.72 19.64 -4.57
CA TYR A 309 -8.59 18.87 -3.68
C TYR A 309 -9.57 18.00 -4.45
N SER A 310 -9.87 16.85 -3.87
CA SER A 310 -10.91 15.92 -4.33
C SER A 310 -11.61 15.24 -3.17
N VAL A 311 -12.83 14.77 -3.39
CA VAL A 311 -13.54 13.87 -2.48
C VAL A 311 -14.07 12.71 -3.31
N SER A 312 -13.86 11.50 -2.82
CA SER A 312 -14.35 10.27 -3.45
C SER A 312 -15.17 9.47 -2.46
N ALA A 313 -16.08 8.66 -2.99
CA ALA A 313 -16.78 7.64 -2.26
C ALA A 313 -16.36 6.28 -2.78
N ASP A 314 -16.30 5.32 -1.87
CA ASP A 314 -15.89 3.97 -2.17
C ASP A 314 -16.89 2.99 -1.58
N TRP A 315 -17.35 2.10 -2.45
CA TRP A 315 -18.07 0.86 -2.13
C TRP A 315 -19.35 1.00 -1.29
N ILE A 316 -20.31 0.11 -1.55
CA ILE A 316 -21.59 0.06 -0.84
C ILE A 316 -21.51 -0.92 0.33
N ASP A 317 -22.31 -0.73 1.38
CA ASP A 317 -22.51 -1.80 2.36
C ASP A 317 -23.53 -2.80 1.79
N GLY A 318 -23.25 -4.10 1.85
CA GLY A 318 -24.15 -5.15 1.37
C GLY A 318 -25.48 -5.21 2.13
N GLU A 319 -25.57 -4.53 3.29
CA GLU A 319 -26.79 -4.39 4.09
C GLU A 319 -27.58 -3.09 3.79
N ASP A 320 -27.11 -2.22 2.90
CA ASP A 320 -27.83 -0.98 2.56
C ASP A 320 -29.09 -1.28 1.75
N THR A 321 -30.22 -1.44 2.44
CA THR A 321 -31.55 -1.58 1.84
C THR A 321 -32.10 -0.28 1.25
N ASP A 322 -31.45 0.86 1.51
CA ASP A 322 -31.89 2.20 1.09
C ASP A 322 -31.55 2.53 -0.37
N LEU A 323 -30.83 1.66 -1.09
CA LEU A 323 -30.69 1.70 -2.55
C LEU A 323 -31.93 1.18 -3.29
N SER A 324 -33.09 1.32 -2.66
CA SER A 324 -34.36 0.61 -2.87
C SER A 324 -35.06 0.79 -4.22
N ASN A 325 -34.37 1.21 -5.29
CA ASN A 325 -34.89 1.22 -6.67
C ASN A 325 -33.85 0.86 -7.76
N GLY A 326 -32.72 0.24 -7.42
CA GLY A 326 -31.77 -0.31 -8.40
C GLY A 326 -30.34 0.18 -8.18
N PHE A 327 -29.66 -0.44 -7.21
CA PHE A 327 -28.22 -0.50 -6.98
C PHE A 327 -27.37 0.64 -7.59
N SER A 328 -27.04 1.69 -6.82
CA SER A 328 -25.99 2.66 -7.18
C SER A 328 -24.72 2.35 -6.37
N LEU A 329 -23.63 1.92 -7.02
CA LEU A 329 -22.33 1.64 -6.41
C LEU A 329 -21.29 2.71 -6.78
N CYS A 330 -20.34 2.99 -5.89
CA CYS A 330 -19.17 3.82 -6.19
C CYS A 330 -18.01 2.89 -6.56
N GLY A 331 -17.54 2.98 -7.80
CA GLY A 331 -16.57 2.04 -8.36
C GLY A 331 -15.15 2.26 -7.84
N ASP A 332 -14.31 1.23 -7.97
CA ASP A 332 -12.89 1.30 -7.59
C ASP A 332 -12.04 2.23 -8.47
N VAL A 333 -12.55 2.61 -9.65
CA VAL A 333 -11.95 3.63 -10.52
C VAL A 333 -12.37 5.06 -10.17
N THR A 334 -13.36 5.26 -9.29
CA THR A 334 -13.84 6.61 -8.92
C THR A 334 -12.71 7.47 -8.35
N PHE A 335 -11.88 6.92 -7.47
CA PHE A 335 -10.73 7.66 -6.96
C PHE A 335 -9.79 8.12 -8.08
N ALA A 336 -9.52 7.26 -9.06
CA ALA A 336 -8.69 7.61 -10.20
C ALA A 336 -9.33 8.66 -11.11
N HIS A 337 -10.65 8.63 -11.27
CA HIS A 337 -11.43 9.65 -11.98
C HIS A 337 -11.26 11.03 -11.33
N GLU A 338 -11.45 11.12 -10.01
CA GLU A 338 -11.33 12.39 -9.29
C GLU A 338 -9.91 12.97 -9.33
N ILE A 339 -8.89 12.11 -9.26
CA ILE A 339 -7.51 12.54 -9.46
C ILE A 339 -7.27 12.98 -10.91
N GLY A 340 -7.93 12.36 -11.89
CA GLY A 340 -7.93 12.80 -13.28
C GLY A 340 -8.44 14.25 -13.44
N HIS A 341 -9.49 14.65 -12.73
CA HIS A 341 -9.90 16.06 -12.67
C HIS A 341 -8.82 16.96 -12.07
N ASN A 342 -8.19 16.56 -10.97
CA ASN A 342 -7.05 17.32 -10.43
C ASN A 342 -5.86 17.38 -11.40
N MET A 343 -5.71 16.39 -12.29
CA MET A 343 -4.74 16.41 -13.40
C MET A 343 -5.18 17.30 -14.57
N GLY A 344 -6.39 17.86 -14.54
CA GLY A 344 -6.93 18.74 -15.56
C GLY A 344 -7.70 18.04 -16.66
N PHE A 345 -8.10 16.78 -16.44
CA PHE A 345 -8.90 16.04 -17.41
C PHE A 345 -10.39 16.34 -17.20
N ALA A 346 -11.07 16.69 -18.28
CA ALA A 346 -12.52 16.81 -18.30
C ALA A 346 -13.17 15.47 -18.71
N HIS A 347 -14.49 15.42 -18.59
CA HIS A 347 -15.25 14.28 -19.13
C HIS A 347 -15.13 14.18 -20.64
N ASP A 348 -15.69 13.12 -21.20
CA ASP A 348 -15.87 13.02 -22.65
C ASP A 348 -16.70 14.18 -23.21
N ALA A 349 -16.62 14.36 -24.53
CA ALA A 349 -17.16 15.53 -25.21
C ALA A 349 -18.70 15.69 -25.07
N ALA A 350 -19.45 14.62 -24.80
CA ALA A 350 -20.90 14.72 -24.60
C ALA A 350 -21.26 15.20 -23.19
N ASN A 351 -20.35 15.02 -22.24
CA ASN A 351 -20.56 15.29 -20.81
C ASN A 351 -19.70 16.44 -20.28
N SER A 352 -18.94 17.09 -21.15
CA SER A 352 -18.13 18.25 -20.81
C SER A 352 -18.45 19.44 -21.71
N THR A 353 -18.18 20.65 -21.21
CA THR A 353 -18.22 21.86 -22.04
C THR A 353 -16.93 21.94 -22.86
N ALA A 354 -17.00 22.35 -24.12
CA ALA A 354 -15.81 22.54 -24.95
C ALA A 354 -14.79 23.48 -24.26
N GLY A 355 -13.53 23.06 -24.21
CA GLY A 355 -12.45 23.79 -23.54
C GLY A 355 -12.45 23.67 -22.01
N SER A 356 -13.21 22.75 -21.41
CA SER A 356 -13.22 22.57 -19.95
C SER A 356 -12.02 21.79 -19.42
N GLY A 357 -11.36 20.97 -20.24
CA GLY A 357 -10.10 20.31 -19.86
C GLY A 357 -8.95 21.32 -19.89
N VAL A 358 -7.83 21.01 -19.24
CA VAL A 358 -6.61 21.85 -19.28
C VAL A 358 -6.11 22.10 -20.71
N ARG A 359 -6.48 21.24 -21.65
CA ARG A 359 -6.33 21.43 -23.09
C ARG A 359 -7.58 20.91 -23.78
N ASP A 360 -7.87 21.37 -24.99
CA ASP A 360 -9.02 20.93 -25.80
C ASP A 360 -9.09 19.41 -26.04
N TYR A 361 -7.96 18.70 -25.88
CA TYR A 361 -7.87 17.26 -26.05
C TYR A 361 -7.79 16.49 -24.71
N ALA A 362 -7.80 17.17 -23.56
CA ALA A 362 -7.66 16.61 -22.22
C ALA A 362 -9.00 16.07 -21.68
N HIS A 363 -9.58 15.09 -22.37
CA HIS A 363 -10.94 14.61 -22.13
C HIS A 363 -11.03 13.09 -22.07
N GLY A 364 -12.09 12.58 -21.45
CA GLY A 364 -12.47 11.17 -21.57
C GLY A 364 -12.76 10.77 -23.02
N PHE A 365 -12.47 9.51 -23.35
CA PHE A 365 -12.82 8.88 -24.60
C PHE A 365 -13.88 7.79 -24.41
N ILE A 366 -14.85 7.77 -25.32
CA ILE A 366 -15.93 6.79 -25.35
C ILE A 366 -16.22 6.36 -26.80
N VAL A 367 -16.44 5.06 -26.97
CA VAL A 367 -17.09 4.47 -28.14
C VAL A 367 -18.43 3.92 -27.66
N PRO A 368 -19.55 4.63 -27.91
CA PRO A 368 -20.85 4.27 -27.39
C PRO A 368 -21.22 2.80 -27.67
N GLY A 369 -21.71 2.11 -26.64
CA GLY A 369 -22.08 0.69 -26.72
C GLY A 369 -20.92 -0.29 -26.80
N SER A 370 -19.67 0.19 -26.67
CA SER A 370 -18.46 -0.65 -26.75
C SER A 370 -17.57 -0.45 -25.53
N TYR A 371 -16.95 0.71 -25.36
CA TYR A 371 -16.08 0.98 -24.21
C TYR A 371 -15.93 2.46 -23.90
N ARG A 372 -15.48 2.73 -22.67
CA ARG A 372 -15.16 4.09 -22.20
C ARG A 372 -13.89 4.08 -21.34
N THR A 373 -13.11 5.14 -21.43
CA THR A 373 -11.95 5.40 -20.56
C THR A 373 -12.38 5.97 -19.19
N ILE A 374 -11.45 6.04 -18.23
CA ILE A 374 -11.72 6.45 -16.84
C ILE A 374 -12.52 7.76 -16.75
N MET A 375 -12.19 8.76 -17.56
CA MET A 375 -12.82 10.09 -17.50
C MET A 375 -14.16 10.18 -18.25
N ALA A 376 -14.62 9.12 -18.90
CA ALA A 376 -15.84 9.17 -19.70
C ALA A 376 -17.06 8.60 -18.96
N TYR A 377 -18.24 9.12 -19.29
CA TYR A 377 -19.51 8.63 -18.78
C TYR A 377 -20.17 7.61 -19.69
N PRO A 378 -20.99 6.71 -19.13
CA PRO A 378 -21.62 5.69 -19.95
C PRO A 378 -22.62 6.31 -20.92
N SER A 379 -22.61 5.82 -22.16
CA SER A 379 -23.56 6.27 -23.20
C SER A 379 -25.00 5.81 -22.95
N GLY A 380 -25.23 4.94 -21.96
CA GLY A 380 -26.50 4.27 -21.70
C GLY A 380 -26.80 3.10 -22.66
N GLN A 381 -25.89 2.78 -23.58
CA GLN A 381 -26.02 1.65 -24.50
C GLN A 381 -25.54 0.36 -23.84
N ALA A 382 -26.25 -0.75 -24.12
CA ALA A 382 -25.91 -2.06 -23.59
C ALA A 382 -24.58 -2.58 -24.17
N GLY A 383 -23.80 -3.29 -23.36
CA GLY A 383 -22.53 -3.90 -23.78
C GLY A 383 -21.31 -2.99 -23.62
N GLU A 384 -21.47 -1.77 -23.10
CA GLU A 384 -20.36 -0.84 -22.91
C GLU A 384 -19.53 -1.14 -21.65
N VAL A 385 -18.23 -1.37 -21.84
CA VAL A 385 -17.28 -1.73 -20.76
C VAL A 385 -16.45 -0.52 -20.32
N GLY A 386 -16.27 -0.34 -19.02
CA GLY A 386 -15.35 0.67 -18.48
C GLY A 386 -13.92 0.15 -18.43
N THR A 387 -12.98 0.85 -19.06
CA THR A 387 -11.55 0.51 -19.01
C THR A 387 -10.86 1.16 -17.80
N MET A 388 -9.63 0.71 -17.50
CA MET A 388 -8.78 1.29 -16.45
C MET A 388 -7.73 2.25 -17.02
N TYR A 389 -8.01 2.86 -18.17
CA TYR A 389 -7.06 3.75 -18.86
C TYR A 389 -7.61 5.17 -18.92
N PHE A 390 -6.72 6.15 -18.79
CA PHE A 390 -6.94 7.50 -19.30
C PHE A 390 -6.83 7.49 -20.83
N SER A 391 -7.41 8.50 -21.48
CA SER A 391 -7.46 8.50 -22.94
C SER A 391 -6.07 8.70 -23.57
N ASN A 392 -5.73 7.84 -24.52
CA ASN A 392 -4.50 7.91 -25.30
C ASN A 392 -4.71 7.19 -26.66
N PRO A 393 -4.62 7.89 -27.81
CA PRO A 393 -4.77 7.28 -29.12
C PRO A 393 -3.60 6.37 -29.53
N ASP A 394 -2.46 6.47 -28.87
CA ASP A 394 -1.23 5.75 -29.23
C ASP A 394 -1.16 4.34 -28.59
N ILE A 395 -2.03 4.06 -27.61
CA ILE A 395 -2.15 2.74 -26.99
C ILE A 395 -3.35 1.99 -27.57
N THR A 396 -3.17 0.69 -27.81
CA THR A 396 -4.21 -0.22 -28.34
C THR A 396 -4.69 -1.20 -27.27
N LEU A 397 -4.84 -0.69 -26.04
CA LEU A 397 -5.25 -1.47 -24.86
C LEU A 397 -6.76 -1.45 -24.62
N CYS A 398 -7.53 -0.75 -25.45
CA CYS A 398 -8.99 -0.75 -25.31
C CYS A 398 -9.58 -1.96 -26.05
N PRO A 399 -10.79 -2.41 -25.67
CA PRO A 399 -11.36 -3.66 -26.16
C PRO A 399 -11.26 -3.85 -27.68
N ASN A 400 -10.92 -5.07 -28.10
CA ASN A 400 -10.65 -5.45 -29.49
C ASN A 400 -9.38 -4.79 -30.09
N ASN A 401 -8.36 -4.56 -29.28
CA ASN A 401 -7.13 -3.85 -29.66
C ASN A 401 -7.40 -2.45 -30.24
N ALA A 402 -8.48 -1.82 -29.79
CA ALA A 402 -8.87 -0.50 -30.23
C ALA A 402 -8.00 0.57 -29.54
N ALA A 403 -7.87 1.72 -30.20
CA ALA A 403 -7.21 2.87 -29.60
C ALA A 403 -8.00 3.35 -28.37
N CYS A 404 -7.29 3.74 -27.30
CA CYS A 404 -7.91 4.34 -26.12
C CYS A 404 -8.13 5.84 -26.24
N GLY A 405 -8.19 6.39 -27.45
CA GLY A 405 -8.35 7.81 -27.70
C GLY A 405 -8.54 8.09 -29.17
N SER A 406 -8.46 9.37 -29.51
CA SER A 406 -8.44 9.82 -30.91
C SER A 406 -7.46 10.98 -31.08
N ALA A 407 -7.27 11.45 -32.31
CA ALA A 407 -6.42 12.61 -32.59
C ALA A 407 -6.81 13.87 -31.79
N THR A 408 -8.07 13.96 -31.34
CA THR A 408 -8.60 15.09 -30.55
C THR A 408 -8.91 14.71 -29.11
N VAL A 409 -8.59 13.49 -28.64
CA VAL A 409 -8.89 13.02 -27.28
C VAL A 409 -7.69 12.23 -26.75
N ASN A 410 -6.89 12.88 -25.92
CA ASN A 410 -5.59 12.40 -25.44
C ASN A 410 -5.23 13.01 -24.07
N ALA A 411 -5.87 12.55 -23.00
CA ALA A 411 -5.57 12.95 -21.63
C ALA A 411 -4.12 12.60 -21.23
N ALA A 412 -3.56 11.49 -21.72
CA ALA A 412 -2.18 11.10 -21.44
C ALA A 412 -1.17 12.15 -21.94
N ARG A 413 -1.39 12.71 -23.12
CA ARG A 413 -0.61 13.84 -23.62
C ARG A 413 -0.76 15.07 -22.74
N ALA A 414 -1.97 15.40 -22.30
CA ALA A 414 -2.19 16.53 -21.39
C ALA A 414 -1.44 16.31 -20.06
N ALA A 415 -1.33 15.05 -19.60
CA ALA A 415 -0.51 14.68 -18.46
C ALA A 415 0.97 15.03 -18.65
N ARG A 416 1.51 14.71 -19.83
CA ARG A 416 2.90 14.96 -20.21
C ARG A 416 3.21 16.40 -20.58
N GLU A 417 2.21 17.25 -20.84
CA GLU A 417 2.40 18.67 -21.19
C GLU A 417 2.09 19.60 -20.01
N GLU A 418 1.10 19.27 -19.17
CA GLU A 418 0.56 20.16 -18.13
C GLU A 418 0.54 19.53 -16.73
N SER A 419 -0.02 18.31 -16.59
CA SER A 419 -0.19 17.70 -15.26
C SER A 419 1.15 17.37 -14.60
N LEU A 420 2.25 17.26 -15.36
CA LEU A 420 3.59 17.12 -14.79
C LEU A 420 3.96 18.23 -13.80
N ASN A 421 3.33 19.40 -13.91
CA ASN A 421 3.61 20.53 -13.03
C ASN A 421 3.03 20.33 -11.63
N ILE A 422 2.11 19.37 -11.45
CA ILE A 422 1.52 19.04 -10.15
C ILE A 422 2.58 18.53 -9.17
N VAL A 423 3.58 17.78 -9.64
CA VAL A 423 4.67 17.24 -8.78
C VAL A 423 5.54 18.34 -8.15
N ASN A 424 5.37 19.59 -8.60
CA ASN A 424 6.06 20.76 -8.09
C ASN A 424 5.17 21.62 -7.18
N PHE A 425 3.93 21.21 -6.89
CA PHE A 425 3.03 21.96 -6.00
C PHE A 425 3.59 22.05 -4.60
N ARG A 426 4.26 20.99 -4.12
CA ARG A 426 4.89 20.97 -2.81
C ARG A 426 6.30 20.38 -2.89
N ALA A 427 7.19 20.95 -2.09
CA ALA A 427 8.49 20.34 -1.87
C ALA A 427 8.34 19.08 -1.01
N GLU A 428 9.20 18.09 -1.24
CA GLU A 428 9.31 16.94 -0.36
C GLU A 428 9.67 17.37 1.07
N ILE A 429 8.98 16.79 2.05
CA ILE A 429 9.18 17.08 3.47
C ILE A 429 9.97 15.94 4.12
N PRO A 430 10.92 16.24 5.03
CA PRO A 430 11.65 15.21 5.76
C PRO A 430 10.72 14.22 6.45
N ARG A 431 11.13 12.95 6.46
CA ARG A 431 10.43 11.87 7.13
C ARG A 431 11.03 11.57 8.49
N VAL A 432 10.22 11.04 9.39
CA VAL A 432 10.76 10.27 10.51
C VAL A 432 11.15 8.87 10.02
N VAL A 433 11.99 8.19 10.79
CA VAL A 433 12.28 6.76 10.58
C VAL A 433 12.01 6.01 11.87
N SER A 434 11.63 4.74 11.78
CA SER A 434 11.33 3.95 12.97
C SER A 434 11.86 2.53 12.90
N ALA A 435 11.85 1.86 14.05
CA ALA A 435 12.12 0.44 14.18
C ALA A 435 11.25 -0.16 15.30
N VAL A 436 10.86 -1.42 15.16
CA VAL A 436 10.00 -2.20 16.06
C VAL A 436 10.76 -3.42 16.59
N LEU A 437 10.62 -3.70 17.89
CA LEU A 437 11.19 -4.89 18.55
C LEU A 437 10.29 -5.37 19.73
N PRO A 438 10.08 -6.69 19.91
CA PRO A 438 10.46 -7.76 19.00
C PRO A 438 9.74 -7.64 17.66
N VAL A 439 10.29 -8.28 16.62
CA VAL A 439 9.68 -8.25 15.27
C VAL A 439 8.42 -9.11 15.24
N THR A 440 8.29 -10.08 16.15
CA THR A 440 7.16 -11.03 16.17
C THR A 440 6.57 -11.17 17.55
N ARG A 441 5.23 -11.27 17.62
CA ARG A 441 4.46 -11.67 18.81
C ARG A 441 3.40 -12.69 18.42
N ALA A 442 3.21 -13.73 19.22
CA ALA A 442 2.19 -14.76 19.00
C ALA A 442 1.42 -15.02 20.30
N VAL A 443 0.13 -14.68 20.36
CA VAL A 443 -0.66 -14.71 21.60
C VAL A 443 -1.98 -15.48 21.43
N ALA A 444 -2.72 -15.67 22.53
CA ALA A 444 -4.08 -16.19 22.45
C ALA A 444 -5.08 -15.08 22.09
N ASN A 445 -6.21 -15.44 21.50
CA ASN A 445 -7.32 -14.51 21.21
C ASN A 445 -7.72 -13.71 22.45
N GLY A 446 -7.90 -12.40 22.26
CA GLY A 446 -8.20 -11.42 23.31
C GLY A 446 -6.99 -11.04 24.19
N THR A 447 -5.82 -11.66 23.99
CA THR A 447 -4.61 -11.30 24.74
C THR A 447 -3.91 -10.13 24.07
N THR A 448 -3.54 -9.13 24.87
CA THR A 448 -2.74 -8.00 24.40
C THR A 448 -1.28 -8.40 24.22
N ALA A 449 -0.78 -8.27 23.00
CA ALA A 449 0.65 -8.32 22.71
C ALA A 449 1.26 -6.91 22.83
N SER A 450 2.46 -6.82 23.41
CA SER A 450 3.21 -5.56 23.47
C SER A 450 4.52 -5.65 22.70
N ALA A 451 4.93 -4.53 22.12
CA ALA A 451 6.23 -4.37 21.49
C ALA A 451 6.69 -2.92 21.67
N PHE A 452 7.98 -2.69 21.47
CA PHE A 452 8.58 -1.37 21.48
C PHE A 452 8.73 -0.86 20.05
N ALA A 453 8.60 0.45 19.89
CA ALA A 453 9.05 1.15 18.70
C ALA A 453 9.96 2.32 19.10
N THR A 454 10.97 2.61 18.28
CA THR A 454 11.76 3.83 18.40
C THR A 454 11.52 4.67 17.17
N VAL A 455 11.11 5.93 17.36
CA VAL A 455 10.94 6.92 16.30
C VAL A 455 12.12 7.88 16.36
N ILE A 456 12.74 8.15 15.22
CA ILE A 456 13.90 9.03 15.09
C ILE A 456 13.54 10.17 14.16
N ASN A 457 13.88 11.39 14.57
CA ASN A 457 13.91 12.56 13.68
C ASN A 457 15.34 12.68 13.13
N PRO A 458 15.61 12.24 11.88
CA PRO A 458 16.96 12.16 11.35
C PRO A 458 17.59 13.51 10.99
N ALA A 459 16.85 14.62 11.12
CA ALA A 459 17.35 15.95 10.80
C ALA A 459 18.61 16.29 11.61
N SER A 460 19.74 16.52 10.94
CA SER A 460 21.03 16.84 11.58
C SER A 460 21.08 18.25 12.20
N SER A 461 20.25 19.15 11.68
CA SER A 461 20.00 20.50 12.16
C SER A 461 18.62 20.94 11.64
N GLY A 462 17.99 21.94 12.25
CA GLY A 462 16.67 22.42 11.85
C GLY A 462 15.56 22.11 12.85
N SER A 463 14.34 21.86 12.35
CA SER A 463 13.12 21.88 13.16
C SER A 463 12.82 20.57 13.90
N THR A 464 12.13 20.72 15.03
CA THR A 464 11.52 19.64 15.80
C THR A 464 10.45 18.92 14.98
N ALA A 465 10.41 17.60 15.04
CA ALA A 465 9.27 16.81 14.57
C ALA A 465 8.19 16.88 15.65
N SER A 466 7.07 17.53 15.37
CA SER A 466 6.06 17.86 16.38
C SER A 466 4.92 16.85 16.41
N GLN A 467 4.34 16.62 17.59
CA GLN A 467 3.19 15.74 17.79
C GLN A 467 3.35 14.37 17.11
N CYS A 468 4.50 13.74 17.34
CA CYS A 468 4.81 12.40 16.86
C CYS A 468 4.15 11.31 17.71
N GLY A 469 3.69 10.25 17.06
CA GLY A 469 3.05 9.11 17.69
C GLY A 469 3.08 7.88 16.80
N LEU A 470 2.37 6.82 17.22
CA LEU A 470 2.22 5.59 16.45
C LEU A 470 0.76 5.38 16.08
N ARG A 471 0.51 4.78 14.92
CA ARG A 471 -0.83 4.33 14.53
C ARG A 471 -0.79 3.01 13.78
N LEU A 472 -1.92 2.31 13.80
CA LEU A 472 -2.24 1.19 12.94
C LEU A 472 -3.51 1.55 12.17
N ALA A 473 -3.42 1.62 10.84
CA ALA A 473 -4.54 2.04 9.99
C ALA A 473 -5.79 1.18 10.27
N GLY A 474 -6.95 1.84 10.37
CA GLY A 474 -8.24 1.17 10.63
C GLY A 474 -8.45 0.62 12.05
N SER A 475 -7.45 0.72 12.94
CA SER A 475 -7.56 0.17 14.30
C SER A 475 -8.43 1.03 15.23
N THR A 476 -9.18 0.37 16.10
CA THR A 476 -9.85 1.00 17.25
C THR A 476 -8.90 1.12 18.44
N GLY A 477 -9.25 1.97 19.42
CA GLY A 477 -8.48 2.10 20.67
C GLY A 477 -8.43 0.83 21.53
N ALA A 478 -9.29 -0.17 21.27
CA ALA A 478 -9.22 -1.49 21.90
C ALA A 478 -8.23 -2.43 21.19
N GLN A 479 -7.98 -2.20 19.90
CA GLN A 479 -7.08 -3.03 19.09
C GLN A 479 -5.65 -2.50 19.11
N PHE A 480 -5.47 -1.18 19.22
CA PHE A 480 -4.16 -0.54 19.21
C PHE A 480 -4.07 0.62 20.20
N SER A 481 -2.96 0.67 20.95
CA SER A 481 -2.59 1.86 21.74
C SER A 481 -1.08 1.98 21.87
N TYR A 482 -0.59 3.19 22.15
CA TYR A 482 0.83 3.45 22.41
C TYR A 482 1.04 4.35 23.62
N GLN A 483 2.25 4.31 24.19
CA GLN A 483 2.69 5.21 25.24
C GLN A 483 4.20 5.43 25.15
N THR A 484 4.68 6.63 25.48
CA THR A 484 6.12 6.88 25.50
C THR A 484 6.81 6.09 26.60
N THR A 485 8.10 5.83 26.42
CA THR A 485 8.96 5.27 27.46
C THR A 485 10.25 6.07 27.60
N THR A 486 10.86 5.99 28.77
CA THR A 486 12.24 6.43 28.99
C THR A 486 13.23 5.50 28.25
N PRO A 487 14.51 5.88 28.12
CA PRO A 487 15.55 4.99 27.59
C PRO A 487 15.75 3.68 28.38
N LEU A 488 15.24 3.61 29.62
CA LEU A 488 15.23 2.40 30.45
C LEU A 488 13.92 1.61 30.32
N ASN A 489 13.09 1.89 29.30
CA ASN A 489 11.81 1.24 29.02
C ASN A 489 10.76 1.38 30.14
N VAL A 490 10.88 2.41 30.99
CA VAL A 490 9.84 2.78 31.96
C VAL A 490 8.79 3.66 31.27
N LEU A 491 7.50 3.36 31.46
CA LEU A 491 6.40 4.16 30.91
C LEU A 491 6.51 5.64 31.30
N SER A 492 6.24 6.52 30.35
CA SER A 492 6.19 7.96 30.53
C SER A 492 5.01 8.57 29.77
N GLY A 493 4.64 9.80 30.13
CA GLY A 493 3.50 10.49 29.51
C GLY A 493 2.17 9.74 29.68
N SER A 494 1.18 10.10 28.87
CA SER A 494 -0.14 9.45 28.81
C SER A 494 -0.28 8.59 27.56
N VAL A 495 -1.15 7.59 27.63
CA VAL A 495 -1.51 6.72 26.51
C VAL A 495 -2.05 7.56 25.34
N ASN A 496 -1.69 7.19 24.11
CA ASN A 496 -2.12 7.82 22.86
C ASN A 496 -1.91 9.34 22.81
N THR A 497 -0.87 9.82 23.49
CA THR A 497 -0.54 11.25 23.51
C THR A 497 0.70 11.51 22.66
N PRO A 498 0.59 12.28 21.56
CA PRO A 498 1.73 12.62 20.73
C PRO A 498 2.77 13.48 21.46
N ILE A 499 4.02 13.44 21.00
CA ILE A 499 5.17 14.11 21.62
C ILE A 499 6.07 14.75 20.57
N ASP A 500 6.80 15.80 20.95
CA ASP A 500 7.77 16.45 20.09
C ASP A 500 9.14 15.74 20.15
N ILE A 501 9.76 15.49 19.00
CA ILE A 501 11.09 14.88 18.86
C ILE A 501 12.06 15.92 18.26
N PRO A 502 13.04 16.41 19.03
CA PRO A 502 14.04 17.36 18.54
C PRO A 502 14.81 16.85 17.32
N ALA A 503 15.40 17.75 16.54
CA ALA A 503 16.30 17.38 15.43
C ALA A 503 17.44 16.48 15.95
N GLY A 504 17.66 15.34 15.29
CA GLY A 504 18.64 14.32 15.69
C GLY A 504 18.21 13.51 16.92
N GLY A 505 17.03 13.79 17.48
CA GLY A 505 16.48 13.11 18.64
C GLY A 505 15.74 11.82 18.28
N SER A 506 15.49 11.02 19.31
CA SER A 506 14.73 9.77 19.23
C SER A 506 13.79 9.63 20.43
N GLN A 507 12.63 9.02 20.21
CA GLN A 507 11.69 8.68 21.27
C GLN A 507 11.32 7.20 21.21
N ASN A 508 11.38 6.53 22.36
CA ASN A 508 10.92 5.16 22.52
C ASN A 508 9.44 5.14 22.90
N PHE A 509 8.71 4.18 22.36
CA PHE A 509 7.32 3.92 22.65
C PHE A 509 7.18 2.44 23.00
N ILE A 510 6.25 2.13 23.89
CA ILE A 510 5.60 0.83 23.91
C ILE A 510 4.28 0.98 23.16
N PHE A 511 3.93 -0.03 22.39
CA PHE A 511 2.60 -0.14 21.80
C PHE A 511 2.02 -1.51 22.06
N THR A 512 0.71 -1.60 21.88
CA THR A 512 -0.07 -2.81 22.12
C THR A 512 -0.91 -3.12 20.91
N VAL A 513 -1.04 -4.41 20.61
CA VAL A 513 -1.93 -4.95 19.59
C VAL A 513 -2.78 -6.04 20.24
N THR A 514 -4.09 -5.98 20.03
CA THR A 514 -5.02 -7.01 20.51
C THR A 514 -5.96 -7.40 19.38
N SER A 515 -6.10 -8.71 19.15
CA SER A 515 -7.15 -9.26 18.29
C SER A 515 -8.09 -10.11 19.14
N ALA A 516 -9.40 -9.89 19.02
CA ALA A 516 -10.41 -10.71 19.69
C ALA A 516 -10.59 -12.08 19.02
N THR A 517 -10.16 -12.22 17.77
CA THR A 517 -10.32 -13.41 16.94
C THR A 517 -8.97 -13.91 16.45
N THR A 518 -8.99 -15.08 15.80
CA THR A 518 -7.79 -15.65 15.21
C THR A 518 -7.24 -14.73 14.13
N PHE A 519 -5.94 -14.45 14.21
CA PHE A 519 -5.16 -13.65 13.27
C PHE A 519 -3.83 -14.36 13.07
N GLN A 520 -3.61 -15.08 11.97
CA GLN A 520 -2.39 -15.88 11.80
C GLN A 520 -1.99 -15.99 10.34
N ASP A 521 -0.71 -16.20 10.08
CA ASP A 521 -0.21 -16.59 8.76
C ASP A 521 -0.24 -18.12 8.71
N ASN A 522 -1.12 -18.69 7.89
CA ASN A 522 -1.39 -20.13 7.79
C ASN A 522 -0.24 -20.94 7.13
N THR A 523 1.02 -20.50 7.21
CA THR A 523 2.16 -21.21 6.59
C THR A 523 2.24 -22.66 7.11
N GLY A 524 1.95 -23.64 6.25
CA GLY A 524 1.99 -25.07 6.56
C GLY A 524 0.75 -25.69 7.22
N ALA A 525 -0.44 -25.09 7.11
CA ALA A 525 -1.66 -25.68 7.68
C ALA A 525 -2.17 -26.91 6.88
N PRO A 526 -2.30 -28.10 7.50
CA PRO A 526 -3.17 -29.17 7.00
C PRO A 526 -4.66 -28.80 7.17
N ALA A 527 -5.51 -29.29 6.26
CA ALA A 527 -6.93 -28.95 6.14
C ALA A 527 -7.72 -29.05 7.46
N GLY A 528 -8.38 -27.96 7.89
CA GLY A 528 -9.35 -28.02 9.00
C GLY A 528 -9.59 -26.75 9.82
N TYR A 529 -8.89 -25.63 9.60
CA TYR A 529 -9.10 -24.39 10.37
C TYR A 529 -9.47 -23.20 9.46
N PRO A 530 -10.72 -22.70 9.51
CA PRO A 530 -11.05 -21.42 8.90
C PRO A 530 -10.49 -20.30 9.76
N SER A 531 -9.42 -19.65 9.31
CA SER A 531 -8.99 -18.33 9.80
C SER A 531 -9.33 -17.33 8.72
N ALA A 532 -10.08 -16.28 9.06
CA ALA A 532 -10.48 -15.25 8.12
C ALA A 532 -9.33 -14.29 7.76
N ASN A 533 -8.36 -14.07 8.66
CA ASN A 533 -7.22 -13.19 8.37
C ASN A 533 -5.98 -14.00 8.02
N ASN A 534 -5.29 -13.62 6.96
CA ASN A 534 -3.97 -14.15 6.64
C ASN A 534 -3.09 -13.10 5.97
N GLU A 535 -2.38 -12.33 6.78
CA GLU A 535 -0.93 -12.11 6.77
C GLU A 535 -0.61 -11.39 8.08
N THR A 536 0.57 -11.65 8.64
CA THR A 536 0.86 -11.27 10.02
C THR A 536 1.59 -9.94 10.13
N HIS A 537 2.04 -9.34 9.03
CA HIS A 537 2.88 -8.15 9.04
C HIS A 537 2.04 -6.88 9.16
N LEU A 538 1.93 -6.36 10.37
CA LEU A 538 1.30 -5.10 10.69
C LEU A 538 2.32 -3.97 10.55
N PHE A 539 2.11 -3.04 9.61
CA PHE A 539 2.90 -1.81 9.59
C PHE A 539 2.54 -0.94 10.79
N ILE A 540 3.53 -0.63 11.63
CA ILE A 540 3.39 0.27 12.78
C ILE A 540 3.88 1.64 12.34
N GLU A 541 2.95 2.43 11.82
CA GLU A 541 3.25 3.72 11.23
C GLU A 541 3.60 4.74 12.31
N SER A 542 4.73 5.41 12.14
CA SER A 542 5.18 6.54 12.94
C SER A 542 4.80 7.84 12.27
N PHE A 543 3.79 8.53 12.78
CA PHE A 543 3.32 9.80 12.24
C PHE A 543 3.86 10.98 13.06
N CYS A 544 3.92 12.16 12.45
CA CYS A 544 4.11 13.44 13.15
C CYS A 544 3.29 14.53 12.47
N ALA A 545 2.89 15.56 13.20
CA ALA A 545 2.09 16.65 12.64
C ALA A 545 2.85 17.58 11.67
N ASN A 546 4.15 17.40 11.46
CA ASN A 546 4.96 18.23 10.56
C ASN A 546 6.08 17.47 9.82
N ARG A 547 5.95 16.14 9.72
CA ARG A 547 6.86 15.27 8.98
C ARG A 547 6.04 14.24 8.23
N ARG A 548 6.55 13.78 7.09
CA ARG A 548 6.04 12.54 6.48
C ARG A 548 6.24 11.38 7.46
N SER A 549 5.29 10.46 7.43
CA SER A 549 5.43 9.19 8.14
C SER A 549 6.65 8.43 7.65
N ASP A 550 7.14 7.53 8.49
CA ASP A 550 8.17 6.60 8.07
C ASP A 550 7.67 5.69 6.95
N GLU A 551 8.59 5.24 6.10
CA GLU A 551 8.27 4.30 5.04
C GLU A 551 8.26 2.88 5.58
N TYR A 552 7.28 2.08 5.16
CA TYR A 552 7.22 0.67 5.47
C TYR A 552 8.51 -0.04 5.05
N THR A 553 9.03 -0.84 5.96
CA THR A 553 10.18 -1.71 5.75
C THR A 553 9.93 -3.02 6.50
N LEU A 554 9.57 -4.05 5.75
CA LEU A 554 9.34 -5.40 6.29
C LEU A 554 10.49 -5.85 7.18
N GLY A 555 10.15 -6.21 8.42
CA GLY A 555 11.08 -6.72 9.42
C GLY A 555 11.92 -5.64 10.14
N LEU A 556 11.65 -4.36 9.88
CA LEU A 556 12.24 -3.23 10.58
C LEU A 556 11.19 -2.46 11.40
N ASN A 557 10.15 -1.93 10.77
CA ASN A 557 9.06 -1.17 11.41
C ASN A 557 7.68 -1.85 11.25
N SER A 558 7.69 -3.15 10.96
CA SER A 558 6.49 -4.00 10.93
C SER A 558 6.52 -4.99 12.08
N LEU A 559 5.37 -5.21 12.73
CA LEU A 559 5.17 -6.30 13.68
C LEU A 559 4.55 -7.50 12.96
N THR A 560 5.21 -8.65 12.97
CA THR A 560 4.60 -9.95 12.68
C THR A 560 3.75 -10.36 13.89
N PHE A 561 2.43 -10.19 13.81
CA PHE A 561 1.51 -10.47 14.91
C PHE A 561 0.70 -11.74 14.62
N THR A 562 0.54 -12.60 15.61
CA THR A 562 -0.34 -13.77 15.55
C THR A 562 -1.22 -13.87 16.80
N SER A 563 -2.48 -14.24 16.64
CA SER A 563 -3.46 -14.49 17.68
C SER A 563 -4.20 -15.79 17.37
N LEU A 564 -4.26 -16.74 18.30
CA LEU A 564 -4.92 -18.04 18.09
C LEU A 564 -5.92 -18.38 19.21
N ALA A 565 -6.89 -19.24 18.91
CA ALA A 565 -7.83 -19.75 19.92
C ALA A 565 -7.12 -20.51 21.07
N THR A 566 -6.06 -21.24 20.76
CA THR A 566 -5.18 -21.89 21.76
C THR A 566 -3.86 -21.12 21.81
N ALA A 567 -3.41 -20.77 23.02
CA ALA A 567 -2.17 -20.01 23.21
C ALA A 567 -0.98 -20.69 22.47
N PRO A 568 -0.38 -20.03 21.46
CA PRO A 568 0.82 -20.54 20.82
C PRO A 568 2.04 -20.35 21.73
N THR A 569 3.18 -20.91 21.34
CA THR A 569 4.49 -20.46 21.83
C THR A 569 4.70 -19.00 21.44
N ASP A 570 5.16 -18.15 22.35
CA ASP A 570 5.39 -16.71 22.13
C ASP A 570 6.85 -16.40 22.49
N VAL A 571 7.73 -16.48 21.50
CA VAL A 571 9.17 -16.27 21.71
C VAL A 571 9.50 -14.79 21.56
N ILE A 572 9.70 -14.11 22.67
CA ILE A 572 10.19 -12.73 22.68
C ILE A 572 11.71 -12.77 22.50
N ALA A 573 12.21 -12.23 21.38
CA ALA A 573 13.62 -12.24 21.03
C ALA A 573 14.25 -10.84 21.06
N LEU A 574 15.43 -10.75 21.67
CA LEU A 574 16.22 -9.53 21.77
C LEU A 574 17.65 -9.82 21.27
N ALA A 575 18.17 -8.97 20.39
CA ALA A 575 19.54 -9.08 19.89
C ALA A 575 20.46 -8.06 20.56
N ALA A 576 21.73 -8.44 20.76
CA ALA A 576 22.79 -7.54 21.18
C ALA A 576 24.00 -7.70 20.27
N THR A 577 24.54 -6.57 19.80
CA THR A 577 25.75 -6.54 18.96
C THR A 577 26.96 -6.14 19.79
N VAL A 578 28.15 -6.47 19.30
CA VAL A 578 29.40 -6.02 19.93
C VAL A 578 29.39 -4.49 20.00
N GLY A 579 29.51 -3.95 21.21
CA GLY A 579 29.45 -2.50 21.45
C GLY A 579 28.05 -1.88 21.43
N ASN A 580 26.96 -2.67 21.38
CA ASN A 580 25.56 -2.21 21.39
C ASN A 580 25.24 -1.19 20.29
N THR A 581 25.83 -1.37 19.11
CA THR A 581 25.67 -0.49 17.95
C THR A 581 24.40 -0.76 17.15
N GLY A 582 23.72 -1.89 17.41
CA GLY A 582 22.63 -2.41 16.56
C GLY A 582 23.12 -2.94 15.20
N ARG A 583 24.44 -3.04 15.01
CA ARG A 583 25.09 -3.48 13.77
C ARG A 583 26.07 -4.62 14.03
N VAL A 584 26.02 -5.64 13.18
CA VAL A 584 27.08 -6.65 13.10
C VAL A 584 28.10 -6.22 12.05
N GLU A 585 29.35 -6.09 12.49
CA GLU A 585 30.49 -5.71 11.65
C GLU A 585 31.17 -6.97 11.12
N VAL A 586 31.26 -7.11 9.79
CA VAL A 586 31.93 -8.25 9.14
C VAL A 586 33.26 -7.79 8.55
N PRO A 587 34.41 -8.36 8.96
CA PRO A 587 35.69 -8.03 8.34
C PRO A 587 35.76 -8.48 6.88
N THR A 588 36.45 -7.71 6.03
CA THR A 588 36.74 -8.11 4.63
C THR A 588 37.98 -8.99 4.50
N THR A 589 38.79 -9.10 5.56
CA THR A 589 40.02 -9.89 5.60
C THR A 589 40.08 -10.74 6.86
N GLY A 590 41.00 -11.71 6.90
CA GLY A 590 41.18 -12.58 8.06
C GLY A 590 40.05 -13.62 8.19
N ASN A 591 39.41 -13.68 9.36
CA ASN A 591 38.37 -14.67 9.63
C ASN A 591 37.04 -14.36 8.92
N MET A 592 36.81 -13.10 8.51
CA MET A 592 35.60 -12.64 7.82
C MET A 592 34.29 -13.06 8.50
N VAL A 593 34.26 -13.06 9.85
CA VAL A 593 33.05 -13.41 10.61
C VAL A 593 32.66 -12.25 11.51
N GLY A 594 31.44 -11.74 11.31
CA GLY A 594 30.75 -10.89 12.27
C GLY A 594 29.90 -11.74 13.22
N VAL A 595 29.69 -11.27 14.46
CA VAL A 595 28.89 -11.98 15.47
C VAL A 595 27.96 -11.04 16.23
N PHE A 596 26.78 -11.55 16.57
CA PHE A 596 25.87 -10.95 17.54
C PHE A 596 25.21 -12.05 18.39
N SER A 597 24.68 -11.67 19.55
CA SER A 597 23.95 -12.60 20.42
C SER A 597 22.45 -12.34 20.36
N VAL A 598 21.67 -13.38 20.60
CA VAL A 598 20.22 -13.30 20.77
C VAL A 598 19.83 -13.95 22.09
N ALA A 599 19.02 -13.27 22.88
CA ALA A 599 18.39 -13.80 24.07
C ALA A 599 16.89 -13.92 23.82
N VAL A 600 16.28 -14.99 24.34
CA VAL A 600 14.85 -15.23 24.20
C VAL A 600 14.20 -15.59 25.52
N THR A 601 12.90 -15.31 25.61
CA THR A 601 11.99 -15.88 26.61
C THR A 601 10.72 -16.37 25.92
N ASN A 602 10.13 -17.48 26.39
CA ASN A 602 8.83 -17.93 25.91
C ASN A 602 7.71 -17.46 26.86
N ASN A 603 6.88 -16.53 26.41
CA ASN A 603 5.73 -16.02 27.17
C ASN A 603 4.43 -16.79 26.87
N GLY A 604 4.48 -17.79 25.99
CA GLY A 604 3.34 -18.58 25.54
C GLY A 604 3.39 -20.03 26.01
N ALA A 605 2.74 -20.92 25.26
CA ALA A 605 2.77 -22.35 25.53
C ALA A 605 4.16 -22.98 25.25
N SER A 606 4.49 -24.05 25.98
CA SER A 606 5.71 -24.82 25.71
C SER A 606 5.74 -25.33 24.27
N GLY A 607 6.90 -25.25 23.62
CA GLY A 607 7.04 -25.72 22.23
C GLY A 607 8.48 -26.11 21.88
N SER A 608 8.62 -26.96 20.85
CA SER A 608 9.91 -27.26 20.22
C SER A 608 10.23 -26.15 19.22
N VAL A 609 11.12 -25.25 19.60
CA VAL A 609 11.47 -24.05 18.86
C VAL A 609 12.71 -24.28 18.02
N THR A 610 12.64 -23.93 16.73
CA THR A 610 13.78 -23.93 15.80
C THR A 610 14.22 -22.50 15.53
N ALA A 611 15.43 -22.15 15.98
CA ALA A 611 16.07 -20.86 15.73
C ALA A 611 16.89 -20.91 14.43
N THR A 612 16.60 -20.02 13.49
CA THR A 612 17.26 -19.97 12.16
C THR A 612 17.62 -18.52 11.81
N PRO A 613 18.88 -18.23 11.46
CA PRO A 613 19.25 -16.94 10.90
C PRO A 613 18.98 -16.88 9.38
N ASP A 614 18.44 -15.76 8.90
CA ASP A 614 18.17 -15.53 7.47
C ASP A 614 18.34 -14.05 7.08
N LEU A 615 18.23 -13.76 5.78
CA LEU A 615 18.38 -12.41 5.20
C LEU A 615 17.03 -11.78 4.80
N GLY A 616 15.91 -12.29 5.31
CA GLY A 616 14.57 -11.79 5.00
C GLY A 616 14.15 -12.03 3.55
N GLY A 617 14.61 -13.13 2.94
CA GLY A 617 14.36 -13.45 1.53
C GLY A 617 15.21 -12.64 0.53
N ARG A 618 16.19 -11.86 1.01
CA ARG A 618 17.07 -11.05 0.16
C ARG A 618 18.44 -11.71 -0.02
N THR A 619 19.13 -11.33 -1.09
CA THR A 619 20.56 -11.59 -1.25
C THR A 619 21.34 -10.33 -0.86
N ILE A 620 22.27 -10.43 0.08
CA ILE A 620 23.15 -9.32 0.47
C ILE A 620 24.54 -9.57 -0.09
N ALA A 621 25.01 -8.68 -0.97
CA ALA A 621 26.37 -8.73 -1.49
C ALA A 621 27.39 -8.69 -0.32
N GLY A 622 28.33 -9.62 -0.33
CA GLY A 622 29.35 -9.76 0.70
C GLY A 622 29.03 -10.79 1.80
N VAL A 623 27.77 -11.23 1.96
CA VAL A 623 27.40 -12.29 2.90
C VAL A 623 27.44 -13.65 2.19
N ALA A 624 28.26 -14.57 2.71
CA ALA A 624 28.45 -15.91 2.18
C ALA A 624 27.60 -16.98 2.87
N GLY A 625 27.21 -16.75 4.13
CA GLY A 625 26.44 -17.71 4.91
C GLY A 625 26.19 -17.25 6.33
N LEU A 626 25.22 -17.90 6.97
CA LEU A 626 24.79 -17.64 8.33
C LEU A 626 24.87 -18.93 9.14
N GLU A 627 25.30 -18.82 10.39
CA GLU A 627 25.34 -19.94 11.32
C GLU A 627 24.83 -19.52 12.70
N ILE A 628 24.30 -20.48 13.46
CA ILE A 628 23.80 -20.29 14.81
C ILE A 628 24.24 -21.44 15.72
N CYS A 629 24.40 -21.15 17.00
CA CYS A 629 24.54 -22.14 18.08
C CYS A 629 23.78 -21.65 19.31
N GLN A 630 23.21 -22.56 20.11
CA GLN A 630 22.76 -22.21 21.46
C GLN A 630 24.00 -21.95 22.32
N THR A 631 23.94 -20.96 23.20
CA THR A 631 25.05 -20.57 24.06
C THR A 631 24.73 -20.77 25.54
N ASN A 632 25.77 -20.97 26.34
CA ASN A 632 25.66 -20.87 27.79
C ASN A 632 25.45 -19.39 28.18
N SER A 633 24.37 -19.09 28.88
CA SER A 633 23.97 -17.71 29.20
C SER A 633 24.95 -16.94 30.10
N THR A 634 25.87 -17.63 30.79
CA THR A 634 26.90 -17.01 31.65
C THR A 634 28.20 -16.78 30.90
N THR A 635 28.62 -17.70 30.02
CA THR A 635 29.95 -17.67 29.38
C THR A 635 29.91 -17.24 27.91
N GLY A 636 28.73 -17.28 27.27
CA GLY A 636 28.58 -17.03 25.82
C GLY A 636 29.14 -18.14 24.93
N ALA A 637 29.72 -19.21 25.49
CA ALA A 637 30.25 -20.32 24.72
C ALA A 637 29.13 -21.13 24.05
N CYS A 638 29.33 -21.53 22.80
CA CYS A 638 28.41 -22.45 22.11
C CYS A 638 28.32 -23.76 22.89
N LEU A 639 27.10 -24.22 23.17
CA LEU A 639 26.80 -25.53 23.74
C LEU A 639 26.84 -26.64 22.68
N THR A 640 26.62 -26.28 21.42
CA THR A 640 26.61 -27.17 20.25
C THR A 640 27.53 -26.64 19.15
N GLY A 641 27.79 -27.46 18.13
CA GLY A 641 28.45 -26.98 16.91
C GLY A 641 27.63 -25.88 16.22
N ARG A 642 28.31 -24.98 15.51
CA ARG A 642 27.65 -23.96 14.67
C ARG A 642 27.00 -24.66 13.47
N THR A 643 25.73 -24.38 13.23
CA THR A 643 24.92 -25.00 12.17
C THR A 643 23.97 -23.98 11.55
N ALA A 644 23.20 -24.37 10.54
CA ALA A 644 22.21 -23.49 9.91
C ALA A 644 20.99 -23.19 10.82
N SER A 645 20.71 -24.04 11.81
CA SER A 645 19.58 -23.86 12.73
C SER A 645 19.82 -24.58 14.06
N ALA A 646 19.30 -24.05 15.17
CA ALA A 646 19.36 -24.69 16.48
C ALA A 646 17.95 -24.99 16.99
N THR A 647 17.67 -26.23 17.40
CA THR A 647 16.37 -26.63 17.95
C THR A 647 16.49 -26.91 19.45
N LEU A 648 15.53 -26.41 20.22
CA LEU A 648 15.38 -26.70 21.65
C LEU A 648 13.90 -26.69 22.05
N THR A 649 13.57 -27.34 23.17
CA THR A 649 12.28 -27.12 23.82
C THR A 649 12.38 -25.86 24.69
N LEU A 650 11.42 -24.94 24.55
CA LEU A 650 11.28 -23.77 25.41
C LEU A 650 9.94 -23.85 26.15
N ASN A 651 9.98 -24.00 27.46
CA ASN A 651 8.80 -23.98 28.31
C ASN A 651 8.32 -22.56 28.60
N ASN A 652 7.09 -22.41 29.09
CA ASN A 652 6.59 -21.11 29.54
C ASN A 652 7.52 -20.51 30.61
N GLY A 653 7.93 -19.25 30.40
CA GLY A 653 8.87 -18.51 31.24
C GLY A 653 10.34 -18.91 31.09
N GLU A 654 10.65 -19.91 30.27
CA GLU A 654 12.03 -20.35 30.05
C GLU A 654 12.79 -19.38 29.15
N THR A 655 14.10 -19.24 29.42
CA THR A 655 15.00 -18.38 28.65
C THR A 655 16.11 -19.18 28.00
N ALA A 656 16.58 -18.71 26.84
CA ALA A 656 17.76 -19.26 26.17
C ALA A 656 18.56 -18.15 25.48
N THR A 657 19.83 -18.45 25.19
CA THR A 657 20.74 -17.55 24.47
C THR A 657 21.35 -18.25 23.26
N PHE A 658 21.64 -17.47 22.22
CA PHE A 658 22.23 -17.92 20.97
C PHE A 658 23.35 -16.99 20.53
N GLY A 659 24.34 -17.55 19.83
CA GLY A 659 25.32 -16.80 19.06
C GLY A 659 25.03 -16.96 17.58
N VAL A 660 24.93 -15.86 16.85
CA VAL A 660 24.70 -15.82 15.41
C VAL A 660 25.94 -15.29 14.71
N PHE A 661 26.39 -16.00 13.69
CA PHE A 661 27.63 -15.75 12.97
C PHE A 661 27.34 -15.44 11.51
N VAL A 662 27.83 -14.29 11.05
CA VAL A 662 27.66 -13.81 9.68
C VAL A 662 28.99 -13.97 8.96
N ARG A 663 29.05 -14.89 7.99
CA ARG A 663 30.27 -15.14 7.20
C ARG A 663 30.30 -14.21 6.00
N GLY A 664 31.38 -13.46 5.86
CA GLY A 664 31.68 -12.66 4.67
C GLY A 664 32.39 -13.48 3.60
N ASN A 665 32.39 -12.97 2.36
CA ASN A 665 33.20 -13.50 1.24
C ASN A 665 34.37 -12.57 0.84
N GLY A 666 34.66 -11.55 1.66
CA GLY A 666 35.67 -10.52 1.38
C GLY A 666 35.17 -9.32 0.57
N THR A 667 33.98 -9.39 -0.03
CA THR A 667 33.33 -8.24 -0.67
C THR A 667 32.75 -7.29 0.38
N ALA A 668 32.82 -5.98 0.12
CA ALA A 668 32.24 -4.97 0.98
C ALA A 668 30.72 -5.13 1.11
N ILE A 669 30.21 -5.05 2.35
CA ILE A 669 28.77 -5.01 2.63
C ILE A 669 28.42 -3.55 2.92
N ALA A 670 27.60 -2.95 2.06
CA ALA A 670 27.21 -1.54 2.18
C ALA A 670 26.53 -1.24 3.52
N ASN A 671 26.77 -0.05 4.07
CA ASN A 671 26.11 0.42 5.28
C ASN A 671 24.69 0.89 4.96
N ASP A 672 23.77 -0.06 4.87
CA ASP A 672 22.35 0.16 4.64
C ASP A 672 21.54 -0.55 5.74
N PRO A 673 21.34 0.09 6.90
CA PRO A 673 20.64 -0.54 8.03
C PRO A 673 19.15 -0.78 7.77
N ARG A 674 18.59 -0.22 6.68
CA ARG A 674 17.20 -0.44 6.25
C ARG A 674 17.07 -1.82 5.61
N PHE A 675 17.94 -2.15 4.66
CA PHE A 675 17.81 -3.38 3.87
C PHE A 675 18.83 -4.48 4.19
N ASN A 676 20.06 -4.12 4.57
CA ASN A 676 21.09 -5.09 4.92
C ASN A 676 20.94 -5.51 6.38
N ARG A 677 20.11 -6.53 6.60
CA ARG A 677 19.79 -7.04 7.95
C ARG A 677 19.88 -8.56 8.00
N VAL A 678 20.31 -9.07 9.15
CA VAL A 678 20.26 -10.49 9.49
C VAL A 678 19.15 -10.68 10.52
N PHE A 679 18.18 -11.51 10.16
CA PHE A 679 17.09 -11.93 11.03
C PHE A 679 17.49 -13.17 11.81
N THR A 680 16.91 -13.36 12.99
CA THR A 680 16.90 -14.63 13.69
C THR A 680 15.46 -14.97 14.00
N ARG A 681 14.93 -15.99 13.32
CA ARG A 681 13.54 -16.44 13.42
C ARG A 681 13.45 -17.68 14.29
N PHE A 682 12.39 -17.74 15.08
CA PHE A 682 12.05 -18.82 15.98
C PHE A 682 10.74 -19.43 15.51
N THR A 683 10.77 -20.67 15.05
CA THR A 683 9.60 -21.34 14.49
C THR A 683 9.19 -22.57 15.29
N VAL A 684 7.89 -22.89 15.28
CA VAL A 684 7.32 -24.13 15.82
C VAL A 684 6.47 -24.77 14.73
N GLY A 685 6.83 -25.97 14.29
CA GLY A 685 6.16 -26.63 13.17
C GLY A 685 6.14 -25.77 11.90
N GLY A 686 7.25 -25.09 11.60
CA GLY A 686 7.38 -24.19 10.43
C GLY A 686 6.78 -22.80 10.61
N ASN A 687 5.93 -22.59 11.61
CA ASN A 687 5.25 -21.32 11.83
C ASN A 687 6.12 -20.38 12.69
N GLU A 688 6.24 -19.11 12.31
CA GLU A 688 6.99 -18.13 13.10
C GLU A 688 6.31 -17.81 14.44
N ARG A 689 7.09 -17.85 15.52
CA ARG A 689 6.65 -17.61 16.90
C ARG A 689 7.52 -16.57 17.63
N GLY A 690 8.55 -16.06 16.96
CA GLY A 690 9.45 -15.03 17.48
C GLY A 690 10.45 -14.62 16.42
N ALA A 691 10.85 -13.35 16.41
CA ALA A 691 11.96 -12.90 15.58
C ALA A 691 12.61 -11.62 16.14
N THR A 692 13.88 -11.45 15.78
CA THR A 692 14.64 -10.22 15.96
C THR A 692 15.54 -10.00 14.75
N SER A 693 16.11 -8.81 14.58
CA SER A 693 17.05 -8.53 13.50
C SER A 693 18.11 -7.50 13.90
N VAL A 694 19.28 -7.60 13.27
CA VAL A 694 20.36 -6.60 13.38
C VAL A 694 20.81 -6.17 11.99
N ALA A 695 21.23 -4.91 11.84
CA ALA A 695 21.82 -4.45 10.58
C ALA A 695 23.22 -5.08 10.38
N VAL A 696 23.62 -5.33 9.14
CA VAL A 696 24.95 -5.85 8.80
C VAL A 696 25.67 -4.91 7.86
N ARG A 697 26.98 -4.72 8.10
CA ARG A 697 27.88 -4.00 7.19
C ARG A 697 29.30 -4.55 7.33
N THR A 698 30.19 -4.13 6.44
CA THR A 698 31.62 -4.36 6.65
C THR A 698 32.20 -3.38 7.65
N THR A 699 33.22 -3.83 8.39
CA THR A 699 33.99 -2.98 9.30
C THR A 699 34.51 -1.76 8.52
N PRO A 700 34.27 -0.53 9.01
CA PRO A 700 34.76 0.70 8.37
C PRO A 700 36.27 0.75 8.17
#